data_AF-A0A7V3CUD2-F1
#
_entry.id   AF-A0A7V3CUD2-F1
#
_cell.length_a   1.000
_cell.length_b   1.000
_cell.length_c   1.000
_cell.angle_alpha   90.00
_cell.angle_beta   90.00
_cell.angle_gamma   90.00
#
_symmetry.space_group_name_H-M   'P 1'
#
loop_
_entity.id
_entity.type
_entity.pdbx_description
1 polymer ?
#
loop_
_entity_poly.entity_id
_entity_poly.type
_entity_poly.pdbx_seq_one_letter_code
_entity_poly.pdbx_strand_id
1 'polypeptide(L)'
;MNGDNYEANKHFFLAQYFRNNYDSWMSTLPVINTPIIINKVEVYVLNQTGSSEQTRNVVAFEDLGEDSANVWSEFVSTSTLPSTCIFPSNYAVYDSSGVIPHNGANSLYYVMSDPVTGILKDRDGSKVSSLLASTNTASNTCNSNGQYMVQSRDFDMIYNARKLNATEYTLNTRLGFISLNQTLNNDQVLAVSFQFTYNGKVYQVGEFSDQFPDNTKSLFCKLLKGANVNVRYPTWDLMMKNVYSLGAYNLNQQDFRLDVYYNNIETGVDIPYIPYGAVNGKQLIQVLDCDKLSVNGDNFADGVFDFLPGFTINPANGRIYFTSIEPFGSKLRSKFDQVNDYPAANKYIFQELYDSTRVSAQQLPEKNRYKIKGSYKSASGSEISLNALNIPQGAVVVTANGVRLTENTDYTVDYTLGRVKIINESILNSGAQIKVSVESNSLFNVQQKSLMGTRLDFKVNRDLTLGGSFLRFSEKPVTQKVNTGDEPVSNIIYGLDYNYKTDAPFLTRLIDRIPLIDTKEMSSITTQGEFAQLIPGNAAAIGKDGNSYIDDFEGSISLIDVRNPSAWFLSSIPQGQPALFPEASQTDDIIVGKNRARFNWYTIDPALTRQQSGGVTPGNYNKDVYSNNLFRQVLETELFPGKTPPNGQPVVLPVFDIGFYPEERGPYNMDVNPVGGITAGMNMSNGKLNNPQSRWGGIMRRLETNDFQAANIEYVQFWLMDPFNEDYNSDTHPDMDENNTPAGDLYINLGNVSEDIIKDGRMSYENGIPGPSNLSSNLPTVETNVAIVPTLPPLVNAFSVDQNDRAAQDVGYDGLDDNAEITKFSSVVSSLPSGVPLIDAFKADPSSDNYHFFRGDDYDNDPVYKNTLMRYSKYNNMEGNSPTEEQYKSQNSGGYPTGATTIPNIEDINRDNTLSETENYYQYRVKISKQDLDPSNVGNNFIVNAFEGVADVEGIKKTVKWYQFKIPITQFENAVGGIEGFNSIRFMRVYMKGFDRPVVLRMARFELVRSDWRRYLFDLTKPGEFLANDDNTTAFDVSAVSVQENG
;
A
#
# COMPACT_ATOMS: atom_id res chain seq x y z
N MET A 1 -11.87 8.06 20.42
CA MET A 1 -11.43 8.05 19.01
C MET A 1 -11.76 9.38 18.36
N ASN A 2 -11.10 9.77 17.28
CA ASN A 2 -11.43 10.99 16.54
C ASN A 2 -12.48 10.71 15.45
N GLY A 3 -13.13 11.76 14.94
CA GLY A 3 -14.15 11.64 13.89
C GLY A 3 -13.62 11.13 12.55
N ASP A 4 -12.33 11.33 12.28
CA ASP A 4 -11.65 10.82 11.09
C ASP A 4 -11.31 9.32 11.15
N ASN A 5 -11.44 8.67 12.31
CA ASN A 5 -11.10 7.26 12.51
C ASN A 5 -12.21 6.28 12.07
N TYR A 6 -12.94 6.58 10.99
CA TYR A 6 -13.93 5.64 10.44
C TYR A 6 -13.23 4.41 9.84
N GLU A 7 -13.93 3.26 9.79
CA GLU A 7 -13.44 2.02 9.16
C GLU A 7 -13.46 2.13 7.62
N ALA A 8 -12.41 2.69 7.02
CA ALA A 8 -12.24 2.79 5.56
C ALA A 8 -12.11 1.40 4.88
N ASN A 9 -12.48 1.32 3.59
CA ASN A 9 -12.35 0.13 2.72
C ASN A 9 -12.99 -1.16 3.27
N LYS A 10 -14.10 -1.05 4.01
CA LYS A 10 -14.71 -2.21 4.68
C LYS A 10 -16.23 -2.26 4.59
N HIS A 11 -16.87 -1.10 4.53
CA HIS A 11 -18.32 -0.96 4.55
C HIS A 11 -18.77 -0.30 3.25
N PHE A 12 -19.69 -0.94 2.52
CA PHE A 12 -20.09 -0.48 1.19
C PHE A 12 -21.59 -0.61 0.99
N PHE A 13 -22.22 0.44 0.48
CA PHE A 13 -23.56 0.38 -0.09
C PHE A 13 -23.55 -0.48 -1.36
N LEU A 14 -24.64 -1.20 -1.61
CA LEU A 14 -24.76 -2.07 -2.80
C LEU A 14 -24.95 -1.29 -4.12
N ALA A 15 -25.48 -0.07 -4.04
CA ALA A 15 -25.75 0.82 -5.16
C ALA A 15 -26.05 2.24 -4.63
N GLN A 16 -26.00 3.24 -5.50
CA GLN A 16 -26.24 4.65 -5.14
C GLN A 16 -27.65 4.87 -4.63
N TYR A 17 -28.61 4.10 -5.15
CA TYR A 17 -29.98 4.08 -4.62
C TYR A 17 -30.04 3.83 -3.10
N PHE A 18 -29.27 2.86 -2.58
CA PHE A 18 -29.27 2.55 -1.15
C PHE A 18 -28.60 3.65 -0.33
N ARG A 19 -27.49 4.20 -0.83
CA ARG A 19 -26.79 5.34 -0.23
C ARG A 19 -27.72 6.55 -0.11
N ASN A 20 -28.35 6.96 -1.20
CA ASN A 20 -29.17 8.16 -1.29
C ASN A 20 -30.44 8.09 -0.44
N ASN A 21 -30.93 6.88 -0.11
CA ASN A 21 -32.09 6.68 0.75
C ASN A 21 -31.73 6.37 2.22
N TYR A 22 -30.46 6.14 2.55
CA TYR A 22 -30.01 5.71 3.88
C TYR A 22 -30.50 6.64 4.99
N ASP A 23 -30.25 7.95 4.87
CA ASP A 23 -30.65 8.97 5.85
C ASP A 23 -32.17 9.02 6.05
N SER A 24 -32.93 8.87 4.97
CA SER A 24 -34.40 8.87 5.01
C SER A 24 -34.92 7.63 5.73
N TRP A 25 -34.37 6.45 5.44
CA TRP A 25 -34.76 5.21 6.11
C TRP A 25 -34.35 5.18 7.58
N MET A 26 -33.14 5.63 7.92
CA MET A 26 -32.67 5.77 9.29
C MET A 26 -33.40 6.89 10.06
N SER A 27 -34.13 7.76 9.37
CA SER A 27 -34.98 8.76 10.03
C SER A 27 -36.19 8.15 10.75
N THR A 28 -36.61 6.94 10.37
CA THR A 28 -37.83 6.29 10.89
C THR A 28 -37.58 5.29 12.02
N LEU A 29 -36.39 5.30 12.64
CA LEU A 29 -36.09 4.45 13.81
C LEU A 29 -37.17 4.62 14.90
N PRO A 30 -37.52 3.53 15.64
CA PRO A 30 -36.85 2.24 15.70
C PRO A 30 -37.22 1.25 14.58
N VAL A 31 -38.28 1.52 13.80
CA VAL A 31 -38.76 0.61 12.74
C VAL A 31 -38.42 1.19 11.38
N ILE A 32 -37.40 0.63 10.72
CA ILE A 32 -37.00 1.12 9.40
C ILE A 32 -38.08 0.78 8.36
N ASN A 33 -38.63 1.82 7.74
CA ASN A 33 -39.64 1.69 6.69
C ASN A 33 -38.96 1.62 5.31
N THR A 34 -38.40 0.46 4.95
CA THR A 34 -37.83 0.23 3.61
C THR A 34 -38.83 -0.49 2.71
N PRO A 35 -39.01 -0.06 1.46
CA PRO A 35 -39.80 -0.81 0.47
C PRO A 35 -39.03 -1.99 -0.14
N ILE A 36 -37.77 -2.19 0.27
CA ILE A 36 -36.82 -3.19 -0.25
C ILE A 36 -36.42 -4.21 0.80
N ILE A 37 -36.30 -5.46 0.37
CA ILE A 37 -35.63 -6.54 1.10
C ILE A 37 -34.63 -7.21 0.15
N ILE A 38 -33.35 -7.23 0.53
CA ILE A 38 -32.32 -7.98 -0.20
C ILE A 38 -32.50 -9.48 0.05
N ASN A 39 -32.64 -10.25 -1.03
CA ASN A 39 -32.88 -11.69 -0.99
C ASN A 39 -31.57 -12.50 -1.08
N LYS A 40 -30.64 -12.08 -1.94
CA LYS A 40 -29.39 -12.78 -2.26
C LYS A 40 -28.30 -11.77 -2.60
N VAL A 41 -27.06 -12.03 -2.17
CA VAL A 41 -25.86 -11.29 -2.57
C VAL A 41 -24.70 -12.26 -2.78
N GLU A 42 -23.90 -12.03 -3.81
CA GLU A 42 -22.59 -12.63 -4.01
C GLU A 42 -21.55 -11.50 -4.07
N VAL A 43 -20.44 -11.69 -3.37
CA VAL A 43 -19.37 -10.70 -3.25
C VAL A 43 -18.09 -11.34 -3.79
N TYR A 44 -17.40 -10.63 -4.67
CA TYR A 44 -16.20 -11.09 -5.36
C TYR A 44 -15.04 -10.14 -5.07
N VAL A 45 -13.91 -10.72 -4.71
CA VAL A 45 -12.65 -10.01 -4.44
C VAL A 45 -11.49 -10.72 -5.13
N LEU A 46 -10.35 -10.04 -5.22
CA LEU A 46 -9.10 -10.61 -5.69
C LEU A 46 -8.64 -11.82 -4.86
N ASN A 47 -8.13 -12.85 -5.52
CA ASN A 47 -7.72 -14.12 -4.90
C ASN A 47 -6.24 -14.15 -4.53
N GLN A 48 -5.87 -13.47 -3.45
CA GLN A 48 -4.48 -13.40 -2.99
C GLN A 48 -3.95 -14.72 -2.39
N THR A 49 -4.82 -15.62 -1.95
CA THR A 49 -4.42 -16.84 -1.24
C THR A 49 -4.23 -18.04 -2.17
N GLY A 50 -4.38 -17.86 -3.49
CA GLY A 50 -4.26 -18.94 -4.47
C GLY A 50 -5.31 -20.05 -4.31
N SER A 51 -6.46 -19.75 -3.70
CA SER A 51 -7.53 -20.75 -3.52
C SER A 51 -8.15 -21.10 -4.87
N SER A 52 -8.31 -22.38 -5.20
CA SER A 52 -8.97 -22.81 -6.44
C SER A 52 -10.49 -23.00 -6.28
N GLU A 53 -11.03 -22.77 -5.08
CA GLU A 53 -12.45 -23.00 -4.80
C GLU A 53 -13.31 -21.79 -5.18
N GLN A 54 -14.33 -22.03 -5.99
CA GLN A 54 -15.33 -21.03 -6.41
C GLN A 54 -14.74 -19.76 -7.04
N THR A 55 -13.61 -19.90 -7.74
CA THR A 55 -13.00 -18.80 -8.45
C THR A 55 -13.47 -18.69 -9.89
N ARG A 56 -13.46 -17.47 -10.41
CA ARG A 56 -13.85 -17.17 -11.80
C ARG A 56 -13.46 -15.78 -12.24
N ASN A 57 -13.46 -15.55 -13.54
CA ASN A 57 -13.25 -14.22 -14.09
C ASN A 57 -14.49 -13.34 -13.85
N VAL A 58 -14.27 -12.10 -13.42
CA VAL A 58 -15.32 -11.11 -13.18
C VAL A 58 -14.96 -9.82 -13.91
N VAL A 59 -15.91 -9.28 -14.66
CA VAL A 59 -15.85 -7.91 -15.18
C VAL A 59 -16.88 -7.10 -14.40
N ALA A 60 -16.39 -6.17 -13.60
CA ALA A 60 -17.18 -5.35 -12.72
C ALA A 60 -17.32 -3.96 -13.31
N PHE A 61 -18.56 -3.50 -13.50
CA PHE A 61 -18.85 -2.19 -14.08
C PHE A 61 -19.36 -1.22 -13.01
N GLU A 62 -18.89 0.02 -13.04
CA GLU A 62 -19.36 1.09 -12.15
C GLU A 62 -20.88 1.30 -12.31
N ASP A 63 -21.30 1.53 -13.55
CA ASP A 63 -22.64 1.98 -13.90
C ASP A 63 -23.68 0.84 -13.94
N LEU A 64 -23.28 -0.42 -13.70
CA LEU A 64 -24.24 -1.53 -13.82
C LEU A 64 -25.36 -1.39 -12.80
N GLY A 65 -26.57 -1.26 -13.32
CA GLY A 65 -27.78 -1.09 -12.52
C GLY A 65 -27.93 0.29 -11.87
N GLU A 66 -27.14 1.30 -12.26
CA GLU A 66 -27.32 2.70 -11.85
C GLU A 66 -28.14 3.49 -12.88
N ASP A 67 -28.68 4.62 -12.44
CA ASP A 67 -29.32 5.61 -13.31
C ASP A 67 -28.34 6.72 -13.73
N SER A 68 -28.69 7.50 -14.76
CA SER A 68 -27.81 8.51 -15.36
C SER A 68 -27.38 9.63 -14.40
N ALA A 69 -28.07 9.79 -13.26
CA ALA A 69 -27.73 10.81 -12.28
C ALA A 69 -26.49 10.41 -11.46
N ASN A 70 -26.12 9.12 -11.47
CA ASN A 70 -25.03 8.57 -10.68
C ASN A 70 -23.94 7.88 -11.54
N VAL A 71 -23.92 8.16 -12.84
CA VAL A 71 -22.96 7.65 -13.84
C VAL A 71 -21.91 8.72 -14.13
N TRP A 72 -20.68 8.31 -14.49
CA TRP A 72 -19.64 9.23 -14.92
C TRP A 72 -20.10 10.08 -16.12
N SER A 73 -19.92 11.40 -16.04
CA SER A 73 -20.54 12.35 -16.98
C SER A 73 -20.19 12.13 -18.46
N GLU A 74 -19.02 11.54 -18.76
CA GLU A 74 -18.56 11.24 -20.13
C GLU A 74 -19.20 9.97 -20.72
N PHE A 75 -19.97 9.22 -19.92
CA PHE A 75 -20.72 8.02 -20.31
C PHE A 75 -22.23 8.23 -20.43
N VAL A 76 -22.74 9.38 -20.00
CA VAL A 76 -24.18 9.65 -19.96
C VAL A 76 -24.72 9.93 -21.37
N SER A 77 -25.64 9.08 -21.82
CA SER A 77 -26.51 9.35 -22.98
C SER A 77 -27.96 9.34 -22.53
N THR A 78 -28.68 10.46 -22.67
CA THR A 78 -30.11 10.50 -22.32
C THR A 78 -30.96 10.34 -23.58
N SER A 79 -32.21 9.92 -23.42
CA SER A 79 -33.17 9.87 -24.54
C SER A 79 -33.44 11.24 -25.20
N THR A 80 -33.09 12.34 -24.53
CA THR A 80 -33.26 13.72 -25.00
C THR A 80 -31.98 14.39 -25.50
N LEU A 81 -30.82 13.83 -25.16
CA LEU A 81 -29.48 14.23 -25.61
C LEU A 81 -28.71 12.95 -25.97
N PRO A 82 -28.79 12.47 -27.22
CA PRO A 82 -27.98 11.34 -27.64
C PRO A 82 -26.51 11.72 -27.47
N SER A 83 -25.72 10.83 -26.86
CA SER A 83 -24.28 11.02 -26.76
C SER A 83 -23.71 11.27 -28.16
N THR A 84 -23.22 12.48 -28.40
CA THR A 84 -22.47 12.84 -29.61
C THR A 84 -21.04 12.29 -29.59
N CYS A 85 -20.62 11.71 -28.46
CA CYS A 85 -19.26 11.27 -28.21
C CYS A 85 -19.04 9.78 -28.48
N ILE A 86 -20.05 8.93 -28.30
CA ILE A 86 -19.91 7.48 -28.47
C ILE A 86 -20.27 7.06 -29.91
N PHE A 87 -19.33 6.41 -30.59
CA PHE A 87 -19.54 5.89 -31.94
C PHE A 87 -19.07 4.43 -32.08
N PRO A 88 -19.88 3.55 -32.71
CA PRO A 88 -21.24 3.80 -33.20
C PRO A 88 -22.28 3.90 -32.08
N SER A 89 -23.37 4.65 -32.32
CA SER A 89 -24.32 5.08 -31.27
C SER A 89 -25.11 3.94 -30.62
N ASN A 90 -25.14 2.75 -31.22
CA ASN A 90 -25.75 1.56 -30.63
C ASN A 90 -25.00 1.04 -29.39
N TYR A 91 -23.78 1.50 -29.14
CA TYR A 91 -23.03 1.20 -27.93
C TYR A 91 -23.19 2.26 -26.84
N ALA A 92 -23.96 3.32 -27.07
CA ALA A 92 -24.25 4.29 -26.02
C ALA A 92 -25.10 3.66 -24.90
N VAL A 93 -24.81 4.04 -23.65
CA VAL A 93 -25.58 3.62 -22.48
C VAL A 93 -26.75 4.58 -22.28
N TYR A 94 -27.97 4.09 -22.48
CA TYR A 94 -29.21 4.85 -22.34
C TYR A 94 -29.98 4.41 -21.10
N ASP A 95 -30.55 5.37 -20.38
CA ASP A 95 -31.47 5.11 -19.29
C ASP A 95 -32.51 6.22 -19.05
N SER A 96 -33.29 6.03 -17.99
CA SER A 96 -34.16 7.04 -17.41
C SER A 96 -33.78 7.29 -15.94
N SER A 97 -33.62 8.56 -15.56
CA SER A 97 -33.29 8.98 -14.19
C SER A 97 -34.33 8.54 -13.15
N GLY A 98 -33.88 8.17 -11.95
CA GLY A 98 -34.72 7.92 -10.77
C GLY A 98 -35.31 6.51 -10.69
N VAL A 99 -34.72 5.53 -11.38
CA VAL A 99 -35.21 4.15 -11.41
C VAL A 99 -34.48 3.30 -10.35
N ILE A 100 -35.20 2.32 -9.78
CA ILE A 100 -34.62 1.34 -8.85
C ILE A 100 -33.52 0.51 -9.54
N PRO A 101 -32.47 0.08 -8.81
CA PRO A 101 -31.33 -0.58 -9.42
C PRO A 101 -31.69 -1.97 -9.96
N HIS A 102 -31.41 -2.24 -11.23
CA HIS A 102 -31.58 -3.56 -11.86
C HIS A 102 -30.81 -3.62 -13.19
N ASN A 103 -30.55 -4.81 -13.74
CA ASN A 103 -29.82 -4.98 -15.02
C ASN A 103 -30.47 -4.25 -16.22
N GLY A 104 -31.75 -3.94 -16.14
CA GLY A 104 -32.48 -3.15 -17.15
C GLY A 104 -32.65 -1.67 -16.80
N ALA A 105 -32.05 -1.19 -15.70
CA ALA A 105 -32.11 0.22 -15.33
C ALA A 105 -31.48 1.10 -16.40
N ASN A 106 -30.40 0.61 -17.02
CA ASN A 106 -29.75 1.20 -18.18
C ASN A 106 -29.45 0.13 -19.24
N SER A 107 -29.02 0.54 -20.43
CA SER A 107 -28.70 -0.38 -21.52
C SER A 107 -27.33 -1.05 -21.39
N LEU A 108 -26.51 -0.73 -20.38
CA LEU A 108 -25.14 -1.23 -20.25
C LEU A 108 -25.08 -2.76 -20.22
N TYR A 109 -25.92 -3.39 -19.40
CA TYR A 109 -25.96 -4.85 -19.31
C TYR A 109 -26.23 -5.48 -20.68
N TYR A 110 -27.17 -4.91 -21.45
CA TYR A 110 -27.52 -5.40 -22.78
C TYR A 110 -26.39 -5.17 -23.80
N VAL A 111 -25.77 -3.98 -23.80
CA VAL A 111 -24.63 -3.64 -24.65
C VAL A 111 -23.45 -4.58 -24.45
N MET A 112 -23.25 -5.07 -23.22
CA MET A 112 -22.18 -6.01 -22.91
C MET A 112 -22.54 -7.46 -23.21
N SER A 113 -23.75 -7.88 -22.83
CA SER A 113 -24.11 -9.30 -22.72
C SER A 113 -24.97 -9.87 -23.83
N ASP A 114 -25.51 -9.04 -24.74
CA ASP A 114 -26.37 -9.55 -25.81
C ASP A 114 -25.63 -10.60 -26.65
N PRO A 115 -26.18 -11.81 -26.85
CA PRO A 115 -25.47 -12.93 -27.46
C PRO A 115 -25.18 -12.72 -28.96
N VAL A 116 -25.80 -11.74 -29.61
CA VAL A 116 -25.65 -11.47 -31.04
C VAL A 116 -24.80 -10.21 -31.26
N THR A 117 -25.16 -9.12 -30.59
CA THR A 117 -24.59 -7.78 -30.82
C THR A 117 -23.75 -7.24 -29.66
N GLY A 118 -23.72 -7.93 -28.53
CA GLY A 118 -23.00 -7.49 -27.34
C GLY A 118 -21.48 -7.44 -27.57
N ILE A 119 -20.82 -6.46 -26.95
CA ILE A 119 -19.36 -6.29 -27.06
C ILE A 119 -18.64 -7.50 -26.43
N LEU A 120 -19.10 -7.96 -25.27
CA LEU A 120 -18.53 -9.08 -24.52
C LEU A 120 -19.35 -10.37 -24.66
N LYS A 121 -20.02 -10.57 -25.80
CA LYS A 121 -20.88 -11.75 -26.06
C LYS A 121 -20.19 -13.10 -25.84
N ASP A 122 -18.88 -13.18 -26.11
CA ASP A 122 -18.09 -14.41 -25.96
C ASP A 122 -17.67 -14.67 -24.50
N ARG A 123 -17.83 -13.67 -23.64
CA ARG A 123 -17.47 -13.68 -22.21
C ARG A 123 -16.03 -14.13 -21.95
N ASP A 124 -15.14 -13.76 -22.86
CA ASP A 124 -13.71 -14.06 -22.80
C ASP A 124 -12.97 -12.92 -22.10
N GLY A 125 -12.41 -13.19 -20.92
CA GLY A 125 -11.70 -12.21 -20.11
C GLY A 125 -10.53 -11.56 -20.85
N SER A 126 -9.77 -12.35 -21.63
CA SER A 126 -8.57 -11.85 -22.31
C SER A 126 -8.86 -10.84 -23.43
N LYS A 127 -10.14 -10.69 -23.83
CA LYS A 127 -10.56 -9.73 -24.86
C LYS A 127 -11.17 -8.46 -24.27
N VAL A 128 -11.35 -8.38 -22.96
CA VAL A 128 -12.05 -7.26 -22.32
C VAL A 128 -11.28 -5.95 -22.57
N SER A 129 -9.97 -5.95 -22.33
CA SER A 129 -9.11 -4.78 -22.55
C SER A 129 -9.10 -4.35 -24.03
N SER A 130 -8.91 -5.29 -24.95
CA SER A 130 -8.88 -4.99 -26.41
C SER A 130 -10.23 -4.57 -26.99
N LEU A 131 -11.36 -4.89 -26.33
CA LEU A 131 -12.69 -4.51 -26.79
C LEU A 131 -13.23 -3.25 -26.10
N LEU A 132 -12.98 -3.08 -24.80
CA LEU A 132 -13.50 -1.97 -24.00
C LEU A 132 -12.54 -0.79 -23.92
N ALA A 133 -11.24 -1.04 -23.80
CA ALA A 133 -10.22 0.01 -23.74
C ALA A 133 -9.65 0.38 -25.13
N SER A 134 -10.31 -0.05 -26.22
CA SER A 134 -9.93 0.29 -27.59
C SER A 134 -10.84 1.35 -28.21
N THR A 135 -10.40 1.86 -29.36
CA THR A 135 -11.16 2.77 -30.23
C THR A 135 -11.75 2.05 -31.44
N ASN A 136 -11.42 0.75 -31.62
CA ASN A 136 -11.74 -0.02 -32.81
C ASN A 136 -13.16 -0.59 -32.78
N THR A 137 -13.61 -1.10 -31.62
CA THR A 137 -14.96 -1.65 -31.45
C THR A 137 -15.98 -0.54 -31.30
N ALA A 138 -15.69 0.39 -30.41
CA ALA A 138 -16.40 1.62 -30.18
C ALA A 138 -15.37 2.69 -29.79
N SER A 139 -15.73 3.94 -29.93
CA SER A 139 -14.91 5.07 -29.48
C SER A 139 -15.78 6.00 -28.63
N ASN A 140 -15.16 6.69 -27.68
CA ASN A 140 -15.78 7.75 -26.91
C ASN A 140 -14.90 8.99 -27.00
N THR A 141 -15.29 9.96 -27.84
CA THR A 141 -14.50 11.20 -28.03
C THR A 141 -14.54 12.14 -26.82
N CYS A 142 -15.40 11.87 -25.83
CA CYS A 142 -15.39 12.58 -24.56
C CYS A 142 -14.25 12.08 -23.65
N ASN A 143 -13.71 10.87 -23.90
CA ASN A 143 -12.48 10.42 -23.25
C ASN A 143 -11.27 11.04 -23.98
N SER A 144 -10.27 11.51 -23.23
CA SER A 144 -9.06 12.17 -23.78
C SER A 144 -8.29 11.30 -24.79
N ASN A 145 -8.33 9.97 -24.62
CA ASN A 145 -7.67 9.00 -25.50
C ASN A 145 -8.62 8.42 -26.58
N GLY A 146 -9.87 8.86 -26.64
CA GLY A 146 -10.89 8.33 -27.55
C GLY A 146 -11.37 6.90 -27.25
N GLN A 147 -10.75 6.23 -26.26
CA GLN A 147 -11.10 4.86 -25.82
C GLN A 147 -12.59 4.77 -25.49
N TYR A 148 -13.22 3.64 -25.79
CA TYR A 148 -14.63 3.47 -25.45
C TYR A 148 -14.85 3.59 -23.94
N MET A 149 -14.23 2.72 -23.14
CA MET A 149 -14.20 2.70 -21.67
C MET A 149 -12.78 2.78 -21.13
N VAL A 150 -12.63 3.40 -19.96
CA VAL A 150 -11.38 3.55 -19.21
C VAL A 150 -11.40 2.57 -18.04
N GLN A 151 -10.42 1.67 -18.03
CA GLN A 151 -10.23 0.70 -16.95
C GLN A 151 -9.92 1.41 -15.62
N SER A 152 -10.40 0.85 -14.51
CA SER A 152 -10.35 1.40 -13.15
C SER A 152 -11.15 2.70 -12.93
N ARG A 153 -11.91 3.14 -13.93
CA ARG A 153 -12.98 4.14 -13.80
C ARG A 153 -14.34 3.51 -14.13
N ASP A 154 -14.51 3.12 -15.39
CA ASP A 154 -15.80 2.65 -15.90
C ASP A 154 -16.01 1.14 -15.63
N PHE A 155 -14.90 0.37 -15.63
CA PHE A 155 -14.89 -1.05 -15.31
C PHE A 155 -13.56 -1.49 -14.70
N ASP A 156 -13.57 -2.59 -13.95
CA ASP A 156 -12.38 -3.33 -13.56
C ASP A 156 -12.58 -4.82 -13.85
N MET A 157 -11.48 -5.50 -14.15
CA MET A 157 -11.46 -6.94 -14.35
C MET A 157 -10.70 -7.59 -13.21
N ILE A 158 -11.25 -8.70 -12.71
CA ILE A 158 -10.62 -9.54 -11.72
C ILE A 158 -10.49 -10.93 -12.33
N TYR A 159 -9.29 -11.30 -12.76
CA TYR A 159 -9.03 -12.68 -13.15
C TYR A 159 -9.03 -13.56 -11.90
N ASN A 160 -9.63 -14.74 -12.00
CA ASN A 160 -9.67 -15.71 -10.90
C ASN A 160 -10.24 -15.15 -9.57
N ALA A 161 -11.23 -14.25 -9.65
CA ALA A 161 -11.88 -13.64 -8.49
C ALA A 161 -12.45 -14.69 -7.53
N ARG A 162 -12.20 -14.53 -6.24
CA ARG A 162 -12.74 -15.38 -5.18
C ARG A 162 -14.10 -14.88 -4.74
N LYS A 163 -15.09 -15.76 -4.77
CA LYS A 163 -16.38 -15.52 -4.13
C LYS A 163 -16.25 -15.62 -2.61
N LEU A 164 -16.63 -14.57 -1.89
CA LEU A 164 -16.63 -14.57 -0.42
C LEU A 164 -17.74 -15.45 0.12
N ASN A 165 -17.45 -16.19 1.19
CA ASN A 165 -18.45 -16.92 1.95
C ASN A 165 -19.32 -15.96 2.77
N ALA A 166 -20.55 -16.38 3.06
CA ALA A 166 -21.48 -15.61 3.90
C ALA A 166 -20.96 -15.36 5.34
N THR A 167 -19.92 -16.06 5.78
CA THR A 167 -19.24 -15.85 7.06
C THR A 167 -18.16 -14.77 7.00
N GLU A 168 -17.72 -14.35 5.82
CA GLU A 168 -16.63 -13.38 5.61
C GLU A 168 -17.12 -11.93 5.52
N TYR A 169 -18.44 -11.73 5.40
CA TYR A 169 -19.09 -10.43 5.40
C TYR A 169 -20.46 -10.50 6.10
N THR A 170 -20.97 -9.36 6.53
CA THR A 170 -22.35 -9.23 7.00
C THR A 170 -23.16 -8.36 6.05
N LEU A 171 -24.41 -8.75 5.78
CA LEU A 171 -25.34 -8.01 4.92
C LEU A 171 -26.45 -7.37 5.76
N ASN A 172 -26.68 -6.07 5.58
CA ASN A 172 -27.92 -5.44 6.03
C ASN A 172 -28.97 -5.54 4.92
N THR A 173 -29.95 -6.42 5.10
CA THR A 173 -30.96 -6.74 4.09
C THR A 173 -32.01 -5.65 3.88
N ARG A 174 -32.07 -4.64 4.76
CA ARG A 174 -33.03 -3.54 4.69
C ARG A 174 -32.42 -2.29 4.09
N LEU A 175 -31.24 -1.91 4.59
CA LEU A 175 -30.54 -0.69 4.20
C LEU A 175 -29.61 -0.89 2.99
N GLY A 176 -29.36 -2.14 2.57
CA GLY A 176 -28.65 -2.44 1.33
C GLY A 176 -27.16 -2.08 1.38
N PHE A 177 -26.46 -2.55 2.42
CA PHE A 177 -25.01 -2.44 2.53
C PHE A 177 -24.38 -3.74 3.03
N ILE A 178 -23.11 -3.95 2.67
CA ILE A 178 -22.28 -5.03 3.17
C ILE A 178 -21.18 -4.48 4.08
N SER A 179 -20.73 -5.31 5.01
CA SER A 179 -19.58 -5.02 5.87
C SER A 179 -18.66 -6.22 5.88
N LEU A 180 -17.46 -6.04 5.34
CA LEU A 180 -16.45 -7.09 5.26
C LEU A 180 -15.83 -7.32 6.64
N ASN A 181 -15.40 -8.55 6.91
CA ASN A 181 -14.69 -8.85 8.15
C ASN A 181 -13.23 -8.36 8.11
N GLN A 182 -12.63 -8.38 6.92
CA GLN A 182 -11.30 -7.86 6.64
C GLN A 182 -11.40 -6.56 5.85
N THR A 183 -10.50 -5.62 6.14
CA THR A 183 -10.38 -4.37 5.38
C THR A 183 -9.68 -4.66 4.07
N LEU A 184 -10.17 -4.08 2.98
CA LEU A 184 -9.53 -4.18 1.67
C LEU A 184 -8.36 -3.20 1.56
N ASN A 185 -7.31 -3.61 0.86
CA ASN A 185 -6.24 -2.71 0.48
C ASN A 185 -6.72 -1.71 -0.60
N ASN A 186 -6.02 -0.59 -0.75
CA ASN A 186 -6.39 0.46 -1.71
C ASN A 186 -6.39 -0.04 -3.17
N ASP A 187 -5.63 -1.07 -3.49
CA ASP A 187 -5.48 -1.66 -4.82
C ASP A 187 -6.49 -2.79 -5.13
N GLN A 188 -7.21 -3.29 -4.12
CA GLN A 188 -8.14 -4.41 -4.31
C GLN A 188 -9.47 -3.96 -4.90
N VAL A 189 -9.95 -4.69 -5.91
CA VAL A 189 -11.27 -4.48 -6.52
C VAL A 189 -12.34 -5.23 -5.73
N LEU A 190 -13.50 -4.60 -5.52
CA LEU A 190 -14.67 -5.20 -4.89
C LEU A 190 -15.85 -5.18 -5.87
N ALA A 191 -16.36 -6.36 -6.20
CA ALA A 191 -17.49 -6.53 -7.09
C ALA A 191 -18.64 -7.29 -6.41
N VAL A 192 -19.88 -6.98 -6.77
CA VAL A 192 -21.07 -7.62 -6.23
C VAL A 192 -22.12 -7.93 -7.29
N SER A 193 -22.90 -8.97 -7.02
CA SER A 193 -24.17 -9.26 -7.67
C SER A 193 -25.22 -9.44 -6.59
N PHE A 194 -26.40 -8.82 -6.75
CA PHE A 194 -27.45 -8.88 -5.73
C PHE A 194 -28.85 -8.92 -6.31
N GLN A 195 -29.77 -9.46 -5.53
CA GLN A 195 -31.18 -9.60 -5.87
C GLN A 195 -32.02 -9.12 -4.70
N PHE A 196 -33.07 -8.36 -4.98
CA PHE A 196 -33.95 -7.82 -3.97
C PHE A 196 -35.41 -7.81 -4.42
N THR A 197 -36.31 -7.73 -3.44
CA THR A 197 -37.75 -7.60 -3.68
C THR A 197 -38.18 -6.17 -3.42
N TYR A 198 -38.88 -5.56 -4.39
CA TYR A 198 -39.52 -4.25 -4.28
C TYR A 198 -40.96 -4.34 -4.77
N ASN A 199 -41.92 -3.95 -3.92
CA ASN A 199 -43.37 -4.02 -4.21
C ASN A 199 -43.82 -5.38 -4.79
N GLY A 200 -43.29 -6.48 -4.24
CA GLY A 200 -43.63 -7.85 -4.65
C GLY A 200 -42.98 -8.34 -5.95
N LYS A 201 -42.15 -7.52 -6.61
CA LYS A 201 -41.35 -7.91 -7.78
C LYS A 201 -39.88 -8.08 -7.41
N VAL A 202 -39.24 -9.05 -8.05
CA VAL A 202 -37.82 -9.34 -7.84
C VAL A 202 -36.99 -8.61 -8.89
N TYR A 203 -35.96 -7.90 -8.44
CA TYR A 203 -34.99 -7.18 -9.27
C TYR A 203 -33.59 -7.73 -9.00
N GLN A 204 -32.75 -7.74 -10.03
CA GLN A 204 -31.39 -8.26 -9.98
C GLN A 204 -30.43 -7.25 -10.62
N VAL A 205 -29.27 -7.08 -9.99
CA VAL A 205 -28.11 -6.35 -10.52
C VAL A 205 -26.91 -7.30 -10.56
N GLY A 206 -26.21 -7.33 -11.69
CA GLY A 206 -25.15 -8.29 -11.96
C GLY A 206 -25.68 -9.68 -12.30
N GLU A 207 -24.76 -10.64 -12.33
CA GLU A 207 -24.99 -12.04 -12.63
C GLU A 207 -24.52 -12.92 -11.48
N PHE A 208 -25.25 -13.99 -11.20
CA PHE A 208 -24.88 -14.94 -10.15
C PHE A 208 -24.13 -16.14 -10.69
N SER A 209 -23.32 -16.77 -9.84
CA SER A 209 -22.49 -17.89 -10.25
C SER A 209 -23.29 -19.11 -10.72
N ASP A 210 -24.49 -19.30 -10.20
CA ASP A 210 -25.42 -20.38 -10.57
C ASP A 210 -26.10 -20.18 -11.93
N GLN A 211 -26.15 -18.95 -12.44
CA GLN A 211 -26.67 -18.64 -13.78
C GLN A 211 -25.66 -18.99 -14.88
N PHE A 212 -24.37 -18.92 -14.58
CA PHE A 212 -23.26 -19.20 -15.51
C PHE A 212 -22.26 -20.18 -14.86
N PRO A 213 -22.51 -21.50 -14.96
CA PRO A 213 -21.69 -22.52 -14.28
C PRO A 213 -20.32 -22.77 -14.94
N ASP A 214 -20.09 -22.28 -16.16
CA ASP A 214 -18.79 -22.34 -16.81
C ASP A 214 -17.86 -21.26 -16.22
N ASN A 215 -16.87 -21.69 -15.43
CA ASN A 215 -15.93 -20.79 -14.75
C ASN A 215 -14.89 -20.16 -15.70
N THR A 216 -14.77 -20.66 -16.93
CA THR A 216 -13.90 -20.04 -17.95
C THR A 216 -14.51 -18.76 -18.51
N LYS A 217 -15.82 -18.57 -18.34
CA LYS A 217 -16.56 -17.40 -18.81
C LYS A 217 -16.70 -16.35 -17.72
N SER A 218 -16.44 -15.11 -18.10
CA SER A 218 -16.55 -13.96 -17.20
C SER A 218 -18.00 -13.68 -16.78
N LEU A 219 -18.18 -13.34 -15.50
CA LEU A 219 -19.44 -12.75 -14.99
C LEU A 219 -19.43 -11.25 -15.12
N PHE A 220 -20.60 -10.68 -15.35
CA PHE A 220 -20.82 -9.24 -15.24
C PHE A 220 -21.38 -8.89 -13.88
N CYS A 221 -20.63 -8.09 -13.12
CA CYS A 221 -20.96 -7.68 -11.76
C CYS A 221 -21.00 -6.16 -11.64
N LYS A 222 -21.57 -5.65 -10.55
CA LYS A 222 -21.47 -4.23 -10.18
C LYS A 222 -20.17 -3.97 -9.42
N LEU A 223 -19.46 -2.92 -9.78
CA LEU A 223 -18.26 -2.44 -9.11
C LEU A 223 -18.66 -1.59 -7.90
N LEU A 224 -18.15 -1.93 -6.71
CA LEU A 224 -18.30 -1.12 -5.49
C LEU A 224 -17.03 -0.33 -5.15
N LYS A 225 -15.87 -0.87 -5.51
CA LYS A 225 -14.56 -0.24 -5.33
C LYS A 225 -13.63 -0.70 -6.45
N GLY A 226 -13.03 0.24 -7.17
CA GLY A 226 -12.02 -0.04 -8.19
C GLY A 226 -10.61 -0.21 -7.65
N ALA A 227 -9.69 -0.60 -8.54
CA ALA A 227 -8.26 -0.69 -8.25
C ALA A 227 -7.59 0.67 -8.10
N ASN A 228 -8.16 1.71 -8.72
CA ASN A 228 -7.75 3.10 -8.55
C ASN A 228 -8.72 3.83 -7.60
N VAL A 229 -8.18 4.50 -6.59
CA VAL A 229 -8.98 5.26 -5.62
C VAL A 229 -9.04 6.72 -6.03
N ASN A 230 -10.08 7.08 -6.79
CA ASN A 230 -10.34 8.46 -7.17
C ASN A 230 -11.63 8.96 -6.47
N VAL A 231 -11.53 10.09 -5.77
CA VAL A 231 -12.64 10.68 -4.98
C VAL A 231 -13.76 11.27 -5.84
N ARG A 232 -13.49 11.54 -7.12
CA ARG A 232 -14.46 12.07 -8.09
C ARG A 232 -15.33 10.97 -8.70
N TYR A 233 -14.88 9.71 -8.65
CA TYR A 233 -15.63 8.61 -9.23
C TYR A 233 -16.84 8.28 -8.33
N PRO A 234 -18.04 8.05 -8.90
CA PRO A 234 -19.22 7.63 -8.15
C PRO A 234 -18.97 6.43 -7.21
N THR A 235 -18.10 5.49 -7.57
CA THR A 235 -17.72 4.39 -6.65
C THR A 235 -17.17 4.85 -5.29
N TRP A 236 -16.52 6.02 -5.18
CA TRP A 236 -16.04 6.58 -3.91
C TRP A 236 -17.17 6.80 -2.90
N ASP A 237 -18.34 7.18 -3.41
CA ASP A 237 -19.54 7.45 -2.62
C ASP A 237 -20.18 6.19 -2.05
N LEU A 238 -19.97 5.04 -2.68
CA LEU A 238 -20.49 3.76 -2.20
C LEU A 238 -19.79 3.28 -0.92
N MET A 239 -18.56 3.73 -0.65
CA MET A 239 -17.88 3.46 0.61
C MET A 239 -18.53 4.24 1.75
N MET A 240 -18.98 3.52 2.79
CA MET A 240 -19.56 4.12 3.98
C MET A 240 -18.46 4.72 4.87
N LYS A 241 -18.59 6.02 5.18
CA LYS A 241 -17.64 6.80 5.99
C LYS A 241 -18.22 7.19 7.36
N ASN A 242 -19.23 6.44 7.80
CA ASN A 242 -20.04 6.71 9.00
C ASN A 242 -20.04 5.52 9.98
N VAL A 243 -19.08 4.61 9.84
CA VAL A 243 -18.94 3.39 10.64
C VAL A 243 -17.65 3.43 11.46
N TYR A 244 -17.76 3.20 12.77
CA TYR A 244 -16.65 3.30 13.72
C TYR A 244 -16.50 2.03 14.55
N SER A 245 -15.27 1.54 14.69
CA SER A 245 -14.96 0.37 15.51
C SER A 245 -14.58 0.77 16.93
N LEU A 246 -15.23 0.15 17.93
CA LEU A 246 -14.89 0.29 19.34
C LEU A 246 -13.74 -0.63 19.78
N GLY A 247 -13.28 -1.54 18.91
CA GLY A 247 -12.29 -2.56 19.24
C GLY A 247 -12.80 -3.57 20.28
N ALA A 248 -14.11 -3.74 20.39
CA ALA A 248 -14.78 -4.50 21.44
C ALA A 248 -15.69 -5.58 20.85
N TYR A 249 -15.90 -6.67 21.60
CA TYR A 249 -16.76 -7.77 21.18
C TYR A 249 -17.83 -8.04 22.23
N ASN A 250 -18.98 -8.52 21.75
CA ASN A 250 -20.15 -8.89 22.55
C ASN A 250 -20.53 -7.80 23.55
N LEU A 251 -20.87 -6.62 23.05
CA LEU A 251 -21.23 -5.46 23.87
C LEU A 251 -22.58 -5.66 24.57
N ASN A 252 -22.62 -5.27 25.85
CA ASN A 252 -23.86 -5.18 26.60
C ASN A 252 -24.48 -3.78 26.44
N GLN A 253 -25.78 -3.73 26.14
CA GLN A 253 -26.61 -2.51 26.06
C GLN A 253 -26.69 -1.73 27.37
N GLN A 254 -26.83 -2.38 28.54
CA GLN A 254 -27.19 -1.68 29.79
C GLN A 254 -26.16 -0.64 30.23
N ASP A 255 -24.87 -0.95 30.07
CA ASP A 255 -23.75 -0.09 30.46
C ASP A 255 -23.06 0.57 29.26
N PHE A 256 -23.74 0.63 28.13
CA PHE A 256 -23.23 1.31 26.94
C PHE A 256 -23.51 2.81 27.05
N ARG A 257 -22.47 3.62 26.91
CA ARG A 257 -22.55 5.08 26.75
C ARG A 257 -21.64 5.50 25.63
N LEU A 258 -22.16 6.33 24.73
CA LEU A 258 -21.40 6.91 23.63
C LEU A 258 -21.86 8.33 23.41
N ASP A 259 -20.90 9.23 23.26
CA ASP A 259 -21.07 10.65 23.07
C ASP A 259 -20.12 11.15 21.99
N VAL A 260 -20.54 12.23 21.34
CA VAL A 260 -19.72 12.97 20.37
C VAL A 260 -19.35 14.31 21.00
N TYR A 261 -18.06 14.65 20.95
CA TYR A 261 -17.48 15.88 21.44
C TYR A 261 -16.86 16.67 20.29
N TYR A 262 -16.90 17.99 20.39
CA TYR A 262 -16.16 18.92 19.56
C TYR A 262 -15.05 19.56 20.40
N ASN A 263 -13.82 19.54 19.89
CA ASN A 263 -12.68 20.22 20.50
C ASN A 263 -12.75 21.70 20.15
N ASN A 264 -13.04 22.54 21.15
CA ASN A 264 -13.17 23.98 20.93
C ASN A 264 -11.80 24.57 20.55
N ILE A 265 -11.74 25.25 19.41
CA ILE A 265 -10.51 25.85 18.87
C ILE A 265 -9.90 26.93 19.79
N GLU A 266 -10.72 27.67 20.54
CA GLU A 266 -10.28 28.78 21.39
C GLU A 266 -9.73 28.30 22.75
N THR A 267 -10.29 27.22 23.29
CA THR A 267 -9.95 26.73 24.64
C THR A 267 -9.18 25.41 24.64
N GLY A 268 -9.18 24.67 23.52
CA GLY A 268 -8.64 23.31 23.42
C GLY A 268 -9.44 22.26 24.19
N VAL A 269 -10.60 22.63 24.77
CA VAL A 269 -11.42 21.73 25.60
C VAL A 269 -12.44 20.97 24.75
N ASP A 270 -12.59 19.68 25.03
CA ASP A 270 -13.61 18.84 24.42
C ASP A 270 -14.99 19.12 25.06
N ILE A 271 -15.96 19.58 24.26
CA ILE A 271 -17.32 19.91 24.69
C ILE A 271 -18.37 19.10 23.90
N PRO A 272 -19.48 18.64 24.51
CA PRO A 272 -20.45 17.75 23.85
C PRO A 272 -21.44 18.49 22.93
N TYR A 273 -21.21 19.76 22.61
CA TYR A 273 -22.06 20.62 21.76
C TYR A 273 -21.18 21.60 20.97
N ILE A 274 -21.74 22.21 19.92
CA ILE A 274 -21.08 23.30 19.19
C ILE A 274 -21.53 24.64 19.79
N PRO A 275 -20.62 25.52 20.25
CA PRO A 275 -20.97 26.76 20.94
C PRO A 275 -21.31 27.90 19.95
N TYR A 276 -22.11 27.60 18.91
CA TYR A 276 -22.43 28.54 17.82
C TYR A 276 -23.73 28.18 17.10
N GLY A 277 -24.42 29.21 16.59
CA GLY A 277 -25.58 29.08 15.70
C GLY A 277 -26.79 28.36 16.28
N ALA A 278 -27.68 27.88 15.41
CA ALA A 278 -28.93 27.21 15.79
C ALA A 278 -28.77 25.88 16.57
N VAL A 279 -27.58 25.28 16.52
CA VAL A 279 -27.24 24.04 17.22
C VAL A 279 -26.66 24.27 18.62
N ASN A 280 -26.45 25.53 19.01
CA ASN A 280 -25.85 25.88 20.29
C ASN A 280 -26.66 25.33 21.48
N GLY A 281 -25.95 24.74 22.45
CA GLY A 281 -26.51 24.16 23.66
C GLY A 281 -27.18 22.78 23.49
N LYS A 282 -27.20 22.21 22.28
CA LYS A 282 -27.71 20.85 22.03
C LYS A 282 -26.58 19.83 21.98
N GLN A 283 -26.77 18.66 22.59
CA GLN A 283 -25.77 17.59 22.52
C GLN A 283 -25.55 17.14 21.07
N LEU A 284 -24.31 16.87 20.69
CA LEU A 284 -23.97 16.51 19.31
C LEU A 284 -24.63 15.21 18.87
N ILE A 285 -24.83 14.23 19.76
CA ILE A 285 -25.57 13.00 19.43
C ILE A 285 -27.01 13.29 19.00
N GLN A 286 -27.66 14.31 19.57
CA GLN A 286 -28.99 14.77 19.15
C GLN A 286 -28.94 15.54 17.83
N VAL A 287 -27.95 16.44 17.69
CA VAL A 287 -27.76 17.22 16.45
C VAL A 287 -27.52 16.29 15.25
N LEU A 288 -26.75 15.22 15.47
CA LEU A 288 -26.39 14.21 14.48
C LEU A 288 -27.45 13.11 14.31
N ASP A 289 -28.61 13.23 14.96
CA ASP A 289 -29.72 12.29 14.84
C ASP A 289 -29.38 10.85 15.32
N CYS A 290 -28.43 10.72 16.25
CA CYS A 290 -28.02 9.46 16.90
C CYS A 290 -28.72 9.21 18.25
N ASP A 291 -29.47 10.19 18.76
CA ASP A 291 -30.34 10.12 19.94
C ASP A 291 -31.72 10.65 19.54
N LYS A 292 -32.64 9.73 19.26
CA LYS A 292 -34.04 10.00 18.92
C LYS A 292 -35.00 9.24 19.81
N LEU A 293 -34.52 8.20 20.48
CA LEU A 293 -35.35 7.28 21.23
C LEU A 293 -35.02 7.34 22.71
N SER A 294 -36.03 7.09 23.53
CA SER A 294 -35.80 6.83 24.95
C SER A 294 -35.17 5.46 25.15
N VAL A 295 -34.63 5.19 26.33
CA VAL A 295 -34.22 3.83 26.76
C VAL A 295 -35.31 2.76 26.51
N ASN A 296 -36.59 3.14 26.53
CA ASN A 296 -37.73 2.25 26.29
C ASN A 296 -38.11 2.12 24.81
N GLY A 297 -37.47 2.87 23.90
CA GLY A 297 -37.73 2.88 22.46
C GLY A 297 -38.84 3.85 22.01
N ASP A 298 -39.30 4.75 22.89
CA ASP A 298 -40.27 5.79 22.53
C ASP A 298 -39.59 6.91 21.72
N ASN A 299 -40.29 7.53 20.77
CA ASN A 299 -39.73 8.57 19.89
C ASN A 299 -39.54 9.93 20.58
N PHE A 300 -38.61 9.99 21.53
CA PHE A 300 -38.16 11.20 22.22
C PHE A 300 -36.71 11.05 22.65
N ALA A 301 -35.87 12.05 22.34
CA ALA A 301 -34.44 12.06 22.66
C ALA A 301 -34.19 12.21 24.18
N ASP A 302 -33.34 11.36 24.76
CA ASP A 302 -33.10 11.30 26.21
C ASP A 302 -31.66 11.65 26.63
N GLY A 303 -30.82 12.03 25.67
CA GLY A 303 -29.41 12.38 25.87
C GLY A 303 -28.48 11.16 25.90
N VAL A 304 -28.95 10.00 25.45
CA VAL A 304 -28.16 8.77 25.34
C VAL A 304 -28.17 8.29 23.89
N PHE A 305 -27.04 7.78 23.40
CA PHE A 305 -26.97 7.19 22.07
C PHE A 305 -27.94 6.01 21.91
N ASP A 306 -28.74 6.01 20.84
CA ASP A 306 -29.72 4.98 20.53
C ASP A 306 -29.03 3.63 20.28
N PHE A 307 -29.19 2.65 21.18
CA PHE A 307 -28.63 1.30 21.02
C PHE A 307 -29.63 0.39 20.28
N LEU A 308 -29.52 0.32 18.96
CA LEU A 308 -30.36 -0.53 18.10
C LEU A 308 -29.50 -1.53 17.32
N PRO A 309 -29.48 -2.80 17.75
CA PRO A 309 -28.72 -3.87 17.09
C PRO A 309 -29.06 -3.99 15.59
N GLY A 310 -28.03 -3.97 14.75
CA GLY A 310 -28.13 -4.08 13.29
C GLY A 310 -28.37 -2.76 12.55
N PHE A 311 -28.67 -1.67 13.27
CA PHE A 311 -28.93 -0.35 12.67
C PHE A 311 -27.98 0.73 13.15
N THR A 312 -27.88 0.98 14.46
CA THR A 312 -26.95 1.97 15.04
C THR A 312 -25.74 1.31 15.69
N ILE A 313 -25.83 0.03 16.02
CA ILE A 313 -24.71 -0.75 16.56
C ILE A 313 -24.76 -2.20 16.11
N ASN A 314 -23.60 -2.82 15.87
CA ASN A 314 -23.44 -4.26 15.84
C ASN A 314 -22.75 -4.69 17.15
N PRO A 315 -23.48 -5.27 18.11
CA PRO A 315 -22.91 -5.60 19.42
C PRO A 315 -21.91 -6.76 19.36
N ALA A 316 -21.97 -7.64 18.35
CA ALA A 316 -21.09 -8.80 18.26
C ALA A 316 -19.62 -8.38 18.04
N ASN A 317 -19.39 -7.36 17.20
CA ASN A 317 -18.06 -6.87 16.82
C ASN A 317 -17.81 -5.39 17.16
N GLY A 318 -18.71 -4.78 17.95
CA GLY A 318 -18.52 -3.44 18.51
C GLY A 318 -18.45 -2.32 17.47
N ARG A 319 -19.22 -2.43 16.38
CA ARG A 319 -19.28 -1.39 15.34
C ARG A 319 -20.45 -0.45 15.56
N ILE A 320 -20.20 0.84 15.49
CA ILE A 320 -21.20 1.90 15.55
C ILE A 320 -21.49 2.40 14.14
N TYR A 321 -22.77 2.55 13.82
CA TYR A 321 -23.27 3.11 12.57
C TYR A 321 -24.01 4.39 12.89
N PHE A 322 -23.57 5.50 12.32
CA PHE A 322 -24.28 6.77 12.47
C PHE A 322 -25.50 6.77 11.55
N THR A 323 -26.55 7.48 11.94
CA THR A 323 -27.85 7.44 11.24
C THR A 323 -27.91 8.27 9.96
N SER A 324 -26.78 8.86 9.55
CA SER A 324 -26.61 9.61 8.31
C SER A 324 -25.34 9.19 7.57
N ILE A 325 -25.33 9.34 6.25
CA ILE A 325 -24.16 9.06 5.39
C ILE A 325 -22.95 9.94 5.72
N GLU A 326 -23.19 11.22 6.03
CA GLU A 326 -22.13 12.21 6.28
C GLU A 326 -22.41 13.02 7.56
N PRO A 327 -22.28 12.41 8.75
CA PRO A 327 -22.68 13.03 10.00
C PRO A 327 -22.00 14.38 10.26
N PHE A 328 -20.68 14.47 10.08
CA PHE A 328 -19.92 15.70 10.35
C PHE A 328 -19.91 16.70 9.18
N GLY A 329 -20.44 16.30 8.02
CA GLY A 329 -20.46 17.06 6.77
C GLY A 329 -21.86 17.61 6.48
N SER A 330 -22.48 17.11 5.41
CA SER A 330 -23.78 17.58 4.93
C SER A 330 -24.91 17.46 5.97
N LYS A 331 -24.87 16.43 6.83
CA LYS A 331 -25.87 16.28 7.90
C LYS A 331 -25.78 17.43 8.90
N LEU A 332 -24.59 17.69 9.44
CA LEU A 332 -24.38 18.80 10.36
C LEU A 332 -24.69 20.15 9.69
N ARG A 333 -24.31 20.32 8.42
CA ARG A 333 -24.64 21.51 7.62
C ARG A 333 -26.14 21.79 7.59
N SER A 334 -26.97 20.76 7.46
CA SER A 334 -28.44 20.89 7.45
C SER A 334 -29.04 21.35 8.79
N LYS A 335 -28.29 21.28 9.90
CA LYS A 335 -28.77 21.61 11.24
C LYS A 335 -28.54 23.08 11.63
N PHE A 336 -27.73 23.81 10.86
CA PHE A 336 -27.53 25.25 11.00
C PHE A 336 -28.59 26.05 10.21
N ASP A 337 -28.86 27.28 10.66
CA ASP A 337 -29.74 28.21 9.94
C ASP A 337 -29.02 28.76 8.69
N GLN A 338 -29.58 28.49 7.51
CA GLN A 338 -28.96 28.84 6.23
C GLN A 338 -28.81 30.35 6.01
N VAL A 339 -29.59 31.19 6.70
CA VAL A 339 -29.61 32.65 6.53
C VAL A 339 -28.73 33.34 7.57
N ASN A 340 -28.79 32.88 8.82
CA ASN A 340 -28.19 33.58 9.95
C ASN A 340 -26.82 33.04 10.37
N ASP A 341 -26.55 31.74 10.16
CA ASP A 341 -25.33 31.10 10.65
C ASP A 341 -24.21 31.07 9.60
N TYR A 342 -24.54 31.18 8.31
CA TYR A 342 -23.58 31.16 7.21
C TYR A 342 -23.06 32.55 6.85
N PRO A 343 -21.77 32.68 6.48
CA PRO A 343 -20.79 31.60 6.23
C PRO A 343 -20.04 31.10 7.48
N ALA A 344 -20.22 31.70 8.65
CA ALA A 344 -19.42 31.41 9.84
C ALA A 344 -19.54 29.97 10.37
N ALA A 345 -20.65 29.28 10.10
CA ALA A 345 -20.84 27.87 10.42
C ALA A 345 -19.88 26.93 9.66
N ASN A 346 -19.30 27.35 8.52
CA ASN A 346 -18.43 26.50 7.69
C ASN A 346 -17.23 25.91 8.46
N LYS A 347 -16.69 26.65 9.45
CA LYS A 347 -15.58 26.16 10.28
C LYS A 347 -15.88 24.92 11.11
N TYR A 348 -17.17 24.60 11.31
CA TYR A 348 -17.60 23.38 12.01
C TYR A 348 -17.92 22.24 11.04
N ILE A 349 -18.13 22.51 9.75
CA ILE A 349 -18.55 21.50 8.78
C ILE A 349 -17.31 20.80 8.22
N PHE A 350 -17.19 19.51 8.52
CA PHE A 350 -16.08 18.68 8.07
C PHE A 350 -16.50 17.87 6.84
N GLN A 351 -16.73 18.57 5.72
CA GLN A 351 -17.16 17.94 4.47
C GLN A 351 -16.02 17.15 3.82
N GLU A 352 -14.79 17.63 4.01
CA GLU A 352 -13.56 17.05 3.45
C GLU A 352 -13.33 15.62 3.91
N LEU A 353 -13.89 15.24 5.06
CA LEU A 353 -13.89 13.85 5.53
C LEU A 353 -14.60 12.89 4.57
N TYR A 354 -15.50 13.39 3.71
CA TYR A 354 -16.37 12.60 2.84
C TYR A 354 -16.03 12.74 1.35
N ASP A 355 -15.62 13.93 0.91
CA ASP A 355 -15.30 14.23 -0.51
C ASP A 355 -13.79 14.18 -0.83
N SER A 356 -12.93 14.02 0.18
CA SER A 356 -11.49 13.92 0.04
C SER A 356 -10.97 12.61 0.65
N THR A 357 -9.72 12.24 0.37
CA THR A 357 -9.12 11.06 1.00
C THR A 357 -9.01 11.27 2.51
N ARG A 358 -9.05 10.19 3.29
CA ARG A 358 -8.93 10.27 4.76
C ARG A 358 -7.67 11.04 5.20
N VAL A 359 -6.57 10.82 4.49
CA VAL A 359 -5.28 11.47 4.76
C VAL A 359 -5.37 12.98 4.50
N SER A 360 -5.93 13.40 3.37
CA SER A 360 -6.13 14.82 3.07
C SER A 360 -7.05 15.50 4.09
N ALA A 361 -8.12 14.82 4.50
CA ALA A 361 -9.02 15.33 5.54
C ALA A 361 -8.32 15.47 6.90
N GLN A 362 -7.44 14.53 7.28
CA GLN A 362 -6.66 14.58 8.51
C GLN A 362 -5.69 15.77 8.55
N GLN A 363 -5.24 16.24 7.39
CA GLN A 363 -4.36 17.41 7.26
C GLN A 363 -5.07 18.76 7.47
N LEU A 364 -6.37 18.75 7.77
CA LEU A 364 -7.17 19.94 8.09
C LEU A 364 -7.46 19.99 9.61
N PRO A 365 -6.46 20.34 10.45
CA PRO A 365 -6.61 20.33 11.91
C PRO A 365 -7.66 21.33 12.42
N GLU A 366 -8.00 22.35 11.65
CA GLU A 366 -9.09 23.28 11.94
C GLU A 366 -10.47 22.61 11.94
N LYS A 367 -10.69 21.62 11.08
CA LYS A 367 -11.96 20.87 10.96
C LYS A 367 -11.94 19.52 11.65
N ASN A 368 -10.78 18.87 11.74
CA ASN A 368 -10.62 17.59 12.45
C ASN A 368 -10.63 17.77 13.98
N ARG A 369 -11.80 18.14 14.52
CA ARG A 369 -12.02 18.49 15.92
C ARG A 369 -13.08 17.61 16.59
N TYR A 370 -13.62 16.62 15.89
CA TYR A 370 -14.64 15.73 16.43
C TYR A 370 -14.00 14.54 17.14
N LYS A 371 -14.52 14.20 18.31
CA LYS A 371 -14.09 13.04 19.10
C LYS A 371 -15.30 12.23 19.53
N ILE A 372 -15.22 10.92 19.36
CA ILE A 372 -16.21 9.96 19.87
C ILE A 372 -15.64 9.37 21.15
N LYS A 373 -16.36 9.53 22.25
CA LYS A 373 -15.99 9.03 23.58
C LYS A 373 -17.12 8.16 24.11
N GLY A 374 -16.77 7.14 24.88
CA GLY A 374 -17.78 6.25 25.43
C GLY A 374 -17.21 5.29 26.46
N SER A 375 -18.11 4.57 27.11
CA SER A 375 -17.81 3.47 28.02
C SER A 375 -18.69 2.29 27.66
N TYR A 376 -18.15 1.09 27.76
CA TYR A 376 -18.88 -0.15 27.49
C TYR A 376 -18.42 -1.27 28.43
N LYS A 377 -19.22 -2.33 28.51
CA LYS A 377 -18.85 -3.60 29.13
C LYS A 377 -19.12 -4.74 28.15
N SER A 378 -18.23 -5.74 28.12
CA SER A 378 -18.48 -6.99 27.40
C SER A 378 -19.49 -7.85 28.18
N ALA A 379 -20.32 -8.59 27.46
CA ALA A 379 -21.47 -9.34 27.98
C ALA A 379 -21.10 -10.56 28.85
N SER A 380 -19.82 -10.84 29.10
CA SER A 380 -19.38 -12.04 29.83
C SER A 380 -18.07 -11.81 30.59
N GLY A 381 -18.13 -11.93 31.92
CA GLY A 381 -17.00 -12.31 32.78
C GLY A 381 -16.98 -11.61 34.14
N SER A 382 -17.06 -12.39 35.23
CA SER A 382 -16.54 -12.02 36.56
C SER A 382 -15.00 -11.86 36.55
N GLU A 383 -14.36 -11.99 35.38
CA GLU A 383 -12.94 -12.02 35.14
C GLU A 383 -12.50 -10.73 34.45
N ILE A 384 -11.49 -10.08 35.03
CA ILE A 384 -10.83 -8.88 34.54
C ILE A 384 -9.47 -9.33 34.02
N SER A 385 -9.18 -9.11 32.73
CA SER A 385 -7.84 -9.35 32.20
C SER A 385 -6.89 -8.22 32.60
N LEU A 386 -5.69 -8.58 33.05
CA LEU A 386 -4.63 -7.66 33.46
C LEU A 386 -3.69 -7.30 32.32
N ASN A 387 -3.88 -7.88 31.12
CA ASN A 387 -3.02 -7.69 29.94
C ASN A 387 -1.51 -7.90 30.20
N ALA A 388 -1.16 -8.70 31.21
CA ALA A 388 0.20 -9.04 31.58
C ALA A 388 0.28 -10.54 31.93
N LEU A 389 1.25 -11.25 31.38
CA LEU A 389 1.47 -12.67 31.66
C LEU A 389 2.57 -12.83 32.72
N ASN A 390 2.51 -13.92 33.49
CA ASN A 390 3.51 -14.26 34.51
C ASN A 390 3.75 -13.14 35.55
N ILE A 391 2.67 -12.66 36.14
CA ILE A 391 2.70 -11.62 37.17
C ILE A 391 3.26 -12.21 38.48
N PRO A 392 4.16 -11.52 39.20
CA PRO A 392 4.61 -11.98 40.52
C PRO A 392 3.44 -12.13 41.50
N GLN A 393 3.45 -13.19 42.31
CA GLN A 393 2.41 -13.41 43.33
C GLN A 393 2.36 -12.24 44.34
N GLY A 394 1.17 -11.73 44.63
CA GLY A 394 0.96 -10.59 45.54
C GLY A 394 1.15 -9.20 44.90
N ALA A 395 1.54 -9.12 43.63
CA ALA A 395 1.69 -7.86 42.89
C ALA A 395 0.36 -7.24 42.41
N VAL A 396 -0.76 -7.92 42.65
CA VAL A 396 -2.09 -7.47 42.24
C VAL A 396 -2.82 -6.87 43.45
N VAL A 397 -3.26 -5.63 43.31
CA VAL A 397 -4.07 -4.94 44.31
C VAL A 397 -5.40 -4.56 43.68
N VAL A 398 -6.48 -5.15 44.19
CA VAL A 398 -7.85 -4.84 43.76
C VAL A 398 -8.52 -3.94 44.79
N THR A 399 -9.17 -2.89 44.32
CA THR A 399 -9.98 -1.98 45.15
C THR A 399 -11.38 -1.86 44.57
N ALA A 400 -12.41 -1.79 45.42
CA ALA A 400 -13.79 -1.48 45.04
C ALA A 400 -14.21 -0.18 45.73
N ASN A 401 -14.58 0.84 44.96
CA ASN A 401 -14.92 2.19 45.47
C ASN A 401 -13.85 2.77 46.44
N GLY A 402 -12.57 2.43 46.20
CA GLY A 402 -11.44 2.86 47.03
C GLY A 402 -11.11 1.95 48.23
N VAL A 403 -11.95 0.98 48.57
CA VAL A 403 -11.66 -0.02 49.62
C VAL A 403 -10.88 -1.19 49.01
N ARG A 404 -9.74 -1.54 49.62
CA ARG A 404 -8.93 -2.68 49.20
C ARG A 404 -9.67 -3.99 49.48
N LEU A 405 -9.78 -4.82 48.45
CA LEU A 405 -10.37 -6.16 48.53
C LEU A 405 -9.34 -7.18 49.00
N THR A 406 -9.82 -8.28 49.57
CA THR A 406 -8.96 -9.37 50.06
C THR A 406 -8.87 -10.50 49.05
N GLU A 407 -7.66 -10.86 48.65
CA GLU A 407 -7.42 -12.00 47.75
C GLU A 407 -7.87 -13.32 48.40
N ASN A 408 -8.42 -14.23 47.60
CA ASN A 408 -9.07 -15.49 47.97
C ASN A 408 -10.36 -15.38 48.81
N THR A 409 -10.79 -14.17 49.16
CA THR A 409 -12.08 -13.92 49.83
C THR A 409 -13.02 -13.13 48.92
N ASP A 410 -12.54 -12.01 48.38
CA ASP A 410 -13.32 -11.11 47.51
C ASP A 410 -13.02 -11.33 46.03
N TYR A 411 -11.78 -11.71 45.70
CA TYR A 411 -11.33 -12.01 44.35
C TYR A 411 -10.22 -13.08 44.36
N THR A 412 -10.00 -13.76 43.24
CA THR A 412 -8.85 -14.66 43.02
C THR A 412 -8.04 -14.18 41.82
N VAL A 413 -6.73 -14.44 41.81
CA VAL A 413 -5.83 -14.04 40.71
C VAL A 413 -5.22 -15.27 40.05
N ASP A 414 -5.34 -15.36 38.74
CA ASP A 414 -4.50 -16.23 37.91
C ASP A 414 -3.26 -15.43 37.49
N TYR A 415 -2.16 -15.66 38.20
CA TYR A 415 -0.88 -14.98 37.97
C TYR A 415 -0.19 -15.41 36.67
N THR A 416 -0.50 -16.61 36.17
CA THR A 416 0.06 -17.13 34.91
C THR A 416 -0.61 -16.47 33.71
N LEU A 417 -1.94 -16.48 33.66
CA LEU A 417 -2.74 -15.93 32.56
C LEU A 417 -3.04 -14.44 32.71
N GLY A 418 -2.75 -13.85 33.89
CA GLY A 418 -3.00 -12.45 34.17
C GLY A 418 -4.48 -12.12 34.24
N ARG A 419 -5.24 -12.83 35.07
CA ARG A 419 -6.69 -12.62 35.21
C ARG A 419 -7.09 -12.48 36.67
N VAL A 420 -8.00 -11.55 36.96
CA VAL A 420 -8.60 -11.37 38.28
C VAL A 420 -10.06 -11.76 38.21
N LYS A 421 -10.47 -12.75 39.00
CA LYS A 421 -11.86 -13.15 39.11
C LYS A 421 -12.45 -12.61 40.41
N ILE A 422 -13.49 -11.79 40.32
CA ILE A 422 -14.24 -11.32 41.49
C ILE A 422 -15.17 -12.45 41.94
N ILE A 423 -15.00 -12.94 43.16
CA ILE A 423 -15.78 -14.06 43.72
C ILE A 423 -16.86 -13.59 44.69
N ASN A 424 -16.74 -12.38 45.25
CA ASN A 424 -17.76 -11.80 46.12
C ASN A 424 -18.91 -11.21 45.28
N GLU A 425 -20.03 -11.96 45.23
CA GLU A 425 -21.23 -11.60 44.46
C GLU A 425 -21.88 -10.29 44.92
N SER A 426 -21.72 -9.90 46.19
CA SER A 426 -22.29 -8.64 46.70
C SER A 426 -21.62 -7.43 46.06
N ILE A 427 -20.31 -7.51 45.82
CA ILE A 427 -19.55 -6.44 45.14
C ILE A 427 -19.98 -6.37 43.68
N LEU A 428 -20.13 -7.53 43.03
CA LEU A 428 -20.52 -7.62 41.61
C LEU A 428 -21.93 -7.04 41.37
N ASN A 429 -22.88 -7.35 42.25
CA ASN A 429 -24.27 -6.90 42.16
C ASN A 429 -24.48 -5.44 42.61
N SER A 430 -23.53 -4.88 43.37
CA SER A 430 -23.61 -3.50 43.87
C SER A 430 -23.26 -2.43 42.83
N GLY A 431 -22.74 -2.83 41.65
CA GLY A 431 -22.26 -1.90 40.63
C GLY A 431 -21.00 -1.12 41.03
N ALA A 432 -20.25 -1.59 42.04
CA ALA A 432 -19.04 -0.92 42.53
C ALA A 432 -17.98 -0.78 41.44
N GLN A 433 -17.27 0.36 41.43
CA GLN A 433 -16.15 0.58 40.52
C GLN A 433 -14.93 -0.21 41.02
N ILE A 434 -14.53 -1.22 40.26
CA ILE A 434 -13.37 -2.05 40.57
C ILE A 434 -12.15 -1.51 39.84
N LYS A 435 -11.11 -1.16 40.60
CA LYS A 435 -9.80 -0.76 40.07
C LYS A 435 -8.76 -1.80 40.47
N VAL A 436 -8.06 -2.33 39.47
CA VAL A 436 -6.96 -3.27 39.67
C VAL A 436 -5.64 -2.57 39.33
N SER A 437 -4.68 -2.66 40.25
CA SER A 437 -3.29 -2.25 40.03
C SER A 437 -2.43 -3.50 39.99
N VAL A 438 -1.51 -3.58 39.03
CA VAL A 438 -0.57 -4.70 38.87
C VAL A 438 0.85 -4.17 38.70
N GLU A 439 1.80 -4.80 39.37
CA GLU A 439 3.23 -4.65 39.08
C GLU A 439 3.69 -5.82 38.17
N SER A 440 4.34 -5.51 37.05
CA SER A 440 4.73 -6.50 36.05
C SER A 440 6.21 -6.42 35.72
N ASN A 441 6.88 -7.57 35.62
CA ASN A 441 8.24 -7.69 35.12
C ASN A 441 8.21 -7.67 33.58
N SER A 442 8.19 -6.49 32.98
CA SER A 442 8.38 -6.38 31.53
C SER A 442 9.82 -6.77 31.16
N LEU A 443 9.99 -7.86 30.41
CA LEU A 443 11.28 -8.42 29.97
C LEU A 443 12.05 -7.52 28.99
N PHE A 444 11.46 -6.43 28.48
CA PHE A 444 12.00 -5.63 27.37
C PHE A 444 12.29 -4.15 27.71
N ASN A 445 12.43 -3.78 28.98
CA ASN A 445 12.87 -2.41 29.30
C ASN A 445 14.40 -2.28 29.20
N VAL A 446 14.89 -1.46 28.27
CA VAL A 446 16.32 -1.23 27.98
C VAL A 446 16.97 -0.27 28.99
N GLN A 447 16.16 0.50 29.74
CA GLN A 447 16.67 1.45 30.74
C GLN A 447 17.12 0.72 32.01
N GLN A 448 18.30 1.08 32.52
CA GLN A 448 18.76 0.55 33.80
C GLN A 448 18.04 1.25 34.95
N LYS A 449 17.31 0.48 35.77
CA LYS A 449 16.59 0.98 36.95
C LYS A 449 17.32 0.57 38.22
N SER A 450 17.50 1.51 39.15
CA SER A 450 18.11 1.28 40.46
C SER A 450 17.20 1.78 41.57
N LEU A 451 16.77 0.90 42.45
CA LEU A 451 16.02 1.23 43.66
C LEU A 451 16.91 0.96 44.88
N MET A 452 17.23 2.01 45.62
CA MET A 452 17.95 1.94 46.90
C MET A 452 17.03 2.42 48.00
N GLY A 453 16.99 1.76 49.14
CA GLY A 453 16.15 2.23 50.22
C GLY A 453 16.40 1.54 51.54
N THR A 454 15.85 2.13 52.59
CA THR A 454 15.88 1.60 53.94
C THR A 454 14.53 1.87 54.60
N ARG A 455 14.09 0.91 55.41
CA ARG A 455 12.92 1.04 56.27
C ARG A 455 13.33 0.75 57.71
N LEU A 456 12.91 1.61 58.63
CA LEU A 456 13.17 1.53 60.05
C LEU A 456 11.84 1.34 60.78
N ASP A 457 11.65 0.20 61.43
CA ASP A 457 10.46 -0.09 62.23
C ASP A 457 10.83 -0.06 63.72
N PHE A 458 10.26 0.91 64.45
CA PHE A 458 10.44 1.07 65.89
C PHE A 458 9.18 0.62 66.63
N LYS A 459 9.27 -0.53 67.30
CA LYS A 459 8.20 -1.06 68.15
C LYS A 459 8.24 -0.38 69.52
N VAL A 460 7.41 0.65 69.71
CA VAL A 460 7.35 1.42 70.96
C VAL A 460 6.84 0.53 72.10
N ASN A 461 5.80 -0.26 71.84
CA ASN A 461 5.26 -1.27 72.77
C ASN A 461 4.52 -2.38 71.99
N ARG A 462 3.74 -3.22 72.68
CA ARG A 462 2.97 -4.31 72.03
C ARG A 462 1.86 -3.81 71.11
N ASP A 463 1.42 -2.58 71.32
CA ASP A 463 0.22 -2.02 70.69
C ASP A 463 0.58 -0.93 69.66
N LEU A 464 1.74 -0.26 69.77
CA LEU A 464 2.18 0.85 68.91
C LEU A 464 3.51 0.54 68.22
N THR A 465 3.51 0.63 66.89
CA THR A 465 4.70 0.60 66.04
C THR A 465 4.80 1.89 65.23
N LEU A 466 5.99 2.45 65.13
CA LEU A 466 6.32 3.60 64.28
C LEU A 466 7.26 3.14 63.17
N GLY A 467 6.93 3.42 61.92
CA GLY A 467 7.74 3.14 60.75
C GLY A 467 8.32 4.42 60.15
N GLY A 468 9.53 4.32 59.60
CA GLY A 468 10.14 5.35 58.78
C GLY A 468 10.73 4.72 57.53
N SER A 469 10.44 5.28 56.36
CA SER A 469 10.91 4.76 55.07
C SER A 469 11.70 5.83 54.34
N PHE A 470 12.80 5.44 53.70
CA PHE A 470 13.55 6.25 52.75
C PHE A 470 13.87 5.41 51.53
N LEU A 471 13.50 5.88 50.34
CA LEU A 471 13.69 5.21 49.07
C LEU A 471 14.26 6.22 48.06
N ARG A 472 15.20 5.78 47.23
CA ARG A 472 15.71 6.49 46.07
C ARG A 472 15.58 5.58 44.86
N PHE A 473 14.77 6.00 43.90
CA PHE A 473 14.58 5.34 42.63
C PHE A 473 15.27 6.17 41.54
N SER A 474 16.13 5.56 40.73
CA SER A 474 16.82 6.25 39.64
C SER A 474 16.89 5.40 38.39
N GLU A 475 16.65 6.04 37.25
CA GLU A 475 16.76 5.44 35.92
C GLU A 475 17.95 6.04 35.17
N LYS A 476 18.59 5.24 34.32
CA LYS A 476 19.70 5.68 33.46
C LYS A 476 19.38 5.33 31.99
N PRO A 477 19.36 6.34 31.09
CA PRO A 477 19.09 6.11 29.67
C PRO A 477 20.33 5.55 28.96
N VAL A 478 20.12 4.98 27.76
CA VAL A 478 21.20 4.47 26.89
C VAL A 478 21.92 5.63 26.19
N THR A 479 21.17 6.64 25.77
CA THR A 479 21.64 7.86 25.07
C THR A 479 21.41 9.10 25.94
N GLN A 480 22.13 10.19 25.65
CA GLN A 480 21.92 11.48 26.33
C GLN A 480 20.73 12.27 25.77
N LYS A 481 20.36 12.02 24.50
CA LYS A 481 19.14 12.52 23.89
C LYS A 481 18.00 11.57 24.26
N VAL A 482 16.96 12.11 24.90
CA VAL A 482 15.75 11.38 25.32
C VAL A 482 14.52 12.14 24.85
N ASN A 483 13.52 11.41 24.36
CA ASN A 483 12.28 11.99 23.87
C ASN A 483 11.31 12.29 25.02
N THR A 484 10.37 13.20 24.79
CA THR A 484 9.29 13.49 25.74
C THR A 484 8.42 12.26 25.99
N GLY A 485 8.19 11.92 27.26
CA GLY A 485 7.48 10.70 27.70
C GLY A 485 8.42 9.59 28.18
N ASP A 486 9.67 9.57 27.70
CA ASP A 486 10.69 8.59 28.07
C ASP A 486 11.74 9.17 29.04
N GLU A 487 11.43 10.29 29.71
CA GLU A 487 12.38 10.96 30.59
C GLU A 487 12.79 10.08 31.78
N PRO A 488 14.10 9.80 31.95
CA PRO A 488 14.57 9.01 33.08
C PRO A 488 14.43 9.80 34.38
N VAL A 489 13.75 9.19 35.35
CA VAL A 489 13.51 9.83 36.65
C VAL A 489 14.60 9.53 37.68
N SER A 490 14.77 10.43 38.65
CA SER A 490 15.58 10.22 39.86
C SER A 490 14.81 10.75 41.07
N ASN A 491 13.97 9.89 41.63
CA ASN A 491 13.01 10.23 42.67
C ASN A 491 13.51 9.80 44.05
N ILE A 492 13.24 10.62 45.07
CA ILE A 492 13.46 10.28 46.48
C ILE A 492 12.10 10.30 47.19
N ILE A 493 11.76 9.21 47.87
CA ILE A 493 10.58 9.11 48.72
C ILE A 493 11.06 8.96 50.16
N TYR A 494 10.50 9.75 51.07
CA TYR A 494 10.59 9.44 52.48
C TYR A 494 9.21 9.48 53.12
N GLY A 495 9.00 8.66 54.14
CA GLY A 495 7.73 8.58 54.82
C GLY A 495 7.86 8.16 56.27
N LEU A 496 6.81 8.46 57.03
CA LEU A 496 6.62 8.07 58.41
C LEU A 496 5.24 7.45 58.53
N ASP A 497 5.14 6.31 59.20
CA ASP A 497 3.88 5.63 59.46
C ASP A 497 3.76 5.25 60.93
N TYR A 498 2.53 5.12 61.41
CA TYR A 498 2.24 4.54 62.72
C TYR A 498 1.12 3.53 62.60
N ASN A 499 1.23 2.48 63.40
CA ASN A 499 0.19 1.47 63.56
C ASN A 499 -0.06 1.26 65.06
N TYR A 500 -1.29 1.53 65.49
CA TYR A 500 -1.75 1.36 66.86
C TYR A 500 -2.89 0.36 66.90
N LYS A 501 -2.71 -0.79 67.54
CA LYS A 501 -3.75 -1.80 67.75
C LYS A 501 -3.85 -2.13 69.23
N THR A 502 -5.03 -1.96 69.79
CA THR A 502 -5.30 -2.33 71.19
C THR A 502 -6.62 -3.08 71.30
N ASP A 503 -6.72 -3.97 72.27
CA ASP A 503 -7.94 -4.71 72.53
C ASP A 503 -8.95 -3.82 73.24
N ALA A 504 -10.23 -3.90 72.86
CA ALA A 504 -11.33 -3.16 73.45
C ALA A 504 -12.36 -4.09 74.10
N PRO A 505 -12.04 -4.76 75.24
CA PRO A 505 -12.96 -5.65 75.94
C PRO A 505 -14.26 -4.99 76.39
N PHE A 506 -14.28 -3.65 76.52
CA PHE A 506 -15.51 -2.93 76.82
C PHE A 506 -16.50 -3.00 75.65
N LEU A 507 -16.01 -2.95 74.40
CA LEU A 507 -16.83 -2.98 73.19
C LEU A 507 -17.40 -4.38 72.98
N THR A 508 -16.58 -5.42 73.19
CA THR A 508 -17.03 -6.82 73.24
C THR A 508 -18.20 -6.99 74.21
N ARG A 509 -18.02 -6.53 75.46
CA ARG A 509 -19.07 -6.60 76.49
C ARG A 509 -20.30 -5.73 76.21
N LEU A 510 -20.15 -4.66 75.43
CA LEU A 510 -21.28 -3.84 74.98
C LEU A 510 -22.12 -4.60 73.96
N ILE A 511 -21.46 -5.29 73.02
CA ILE A 511 -22.11 -6.09 71.98
C ILE A 511 -22.77 -7.34 72.60
N ASP A 512 -22.12 -8.01 73.57
CA ASP A 512 -22.68 -9.15 74.33
C ASP A 512 -23.96 -8.81 75.11
N ARG A 513 -24.21 -7.52 75.37
CA ARG A 513 -25.45 -7.08 76.04
C ARG A 513 -26.63 -6.92 75.07
N ILE A 514 -26.41 -7.05 73.76
CA ILE A 514 -27.48 -7.05 72.77
C ILE A 514 -28.15 -8.44 72.82
N PRO A 515 -29.45 -8.52 73.16
CA PRO A 515 -30.13 -9.82 73.26
C PRO A 515 -30.01 -10.61 71.96
N LEU A 516 -29.74 -11.92 72.07
CA LEU A 516 -29.56 -12.88 70.95
C LEU A 516 -28.17 -12.87 70.27
N ILE A 517 -27.19 -12.10 70.76
CA ILE A 517 -25.80 -12.10 70.26
C ILE A 517 -24.85 -12.48 71.41
N ASP A 518 -23.95 -13.43 71.19
CA ASP A 518 -22.94 -13.88 72.15
C ASP A 518 -21.57 -13.89 71.46
N THR A 519 -20.70 -12.93 71.80
CA THR A 519 -19.42 -12.72 71.11
C THR A 519 -18.28 -13.44 71.82
N LYS A 520 -17.68 -14.42 71.14
CA LYS A 520 -16.54 -15.20 71.66
C LYS A 520 -15.19 -14.59 71.33
N GLU A 521 -15.15 -13.68 70.35
CA GLU A 521 -13.92 -13.04 69.90
C GLU A 521 -13.78 -11.62 70.48
N MET A 522 -12.56 -11.27 70.88
CA MET A 522 -12.25 -9.97 71.47
C MET A 522 -12.35 -8.85 70.42
N SER A 523 -13.16 -7.82 70.68
CA SER A 523 -13.14 -6.59 69.88
C SER A 523 -11.77 -5.92 70.00
N SER A 524 -11.24 -5.40 68.89
CA SER A 524 -10.01 -4.61 68.88
C SER A 524 -10.23 -3.29 68.15
N ILE A 525 -9.50 -2.25 68.57
CA ILE A 525 -9.45 -0.95 67.89
C ILE A 525 -8.08 -0.86 67.23
N THR A 526 -8.08 -0.66 65.91
CA THR A 526 -6.87 -0.47 65.12
C THR A 526 -6.92 0.90 64.46
N THR A 527 -5.88 1.70 64.66
CA THR A 527 -5.67 3.00 64.03
C THR A 527 -4.33 2.98 63.33
N GLN A 528 -4.32 3.35 62.06
CA GLN A 528 -3.11 3.46 61.26
C GLN A 528 -3.07 4.82 60.56
N GLY A 529 -1.87 5.34 60.36
CA GLY A 529 -1.66 6.55 59.58
C GLY A 529 -0.30 6.51 58.89
N GLU A 530 -0.25 7.06 57.69
CA GLU A 530 0.95 7.13 56.87
C GLU A 530 1.10 8.54 56.29
N PHE A 531 2.32 9.05 56.31
CA PHE A 531 2.74 10.26 55.62
C PHE A 531 3.92 9.89 54.72
N ALA A 532 3.83 10.19 53.43
CA ALA A 532 4.93 10.02 52.50
C ALA A 532 5.07 11.26 51.63
N GLN A 533 6.31 11.70 51.42
CA GLN A 533 6.65 12.79 50.53
C GLN A 533 7.58 12.28 49.42
N LEU A 534 7.18 12.56 48.18
CA LEU A 534 7.97 12.34 46.98
C LEU A 534 8.68 13.64 46.62
N ILE A 535 10.01 13.59 46.53
CA ILE A 535 10.85 14.61 45.90
C ILE A 535 11.21 14.09 44.51
N PRO A 536 10.58 14.61 43.44
CA PRO A 536 10.93 14.22 42.08
C PRO A 536 12.25 14.86 41.64
N GLY A 537 12.97 14.18 40.75
CA GLY A 537 14.20 14.68 40.14
C GLY A 537 14.49 14.00 38.80
N ASN A 538 15.48 14.53 38.06
CA ASN A 538 15.90 14.03 36.75
C ASN A 538 17.27 13.33 36.81
N ALA A 539 17.53 12.40 35.89
CA ALA A 539 18.83 11.75 35.78
C ALA A 539 19.92 12.74 35.29
N ALA A 540 21.12 12.70 35.88
CA ALA A 540 22.22 13.59 35.49
C ALA A 540 22.73 13.37 34.05
N ALA A 541 22.43 12.20 33.46
CA ALA A 541 22.84 11.84 32.10
C ALA A 541 22.18 12.72 31.01
N ILE A 542 21.03 13.34 31.31
CA ILE A 542 20.28 14.22 30.40
C ILE A 542 20.53 15.70 30.67
N GLY A 543 21.66 16.01 31.32
CA GLY A 543 22.04 17.37 31.71
C GLY A 543 21.44 17.79 33.06
N LYS A 544 21.93 18.93 33.58
CA LYS A 544 21.50 19.46 34.88
C LYS A 544 20.05 19.95 34.88
N ASP A 545 19.61 20.49 33.75
CA ASP A 545 18.28 21.05 33.57
C ASP A 545 17.23 19.98 33.17
N GLY A 546 17.66 18.72 32.97
CA GLY A 546 16.76 17.62 32.64
C GLY A 546 16.14 17.76 31.25
N ASN A 547 16.98 17.93 30.23
CA ASN A 547 16.50 18.21 28.88
C ASN A 547 15.79 16.99 28.29
N SER A 548 14.58 17.20 27.76
CA SER A 548 13.90 16.25 26.88
C SER A 548 13.59 16.89 25.54
N TYR A 549 13.60 16.08 24.50
CA TYR A 549 13.39 16.50 23.12
C TYR A 549 11.95 16.18 22.73
N ILE A 550 11.23 17.20 22.26
CA ILE A 550 9.92 16.99 21.62
C ILE A 550 10.14 16.31 20.26
N ASP A 551 11.15 16.76 19.51
CA ASP A 551 11.68 16.14 18.29
C ASP A 551 13.17 16.55 18.16
N ASP A 552 14.03 15.62 17.77
CA ASP A 552 15.46 15.86 17.53
C ASP A 552 15.85 15.81 16.04
N PHE A 553 14.85 15.57 15.16
CA PHE A 553 14.96 15.40 13.72
C PHE A 553 15.87 14.26 13.24
N GLU A 554 16.45 13.44 14.12
CA GLU A 554 17.33 12.33 13.70
C GLU A 554 16.55 11.23 12.97
N GLY A 555 15.29 11.01 13.38
CA GLY A 555 14.35 10.09 12.74
C GLY A 555 13.40 10.74 11.74
N SER A 556 13.56 12.03 11.44
CA SER A 556 12.59 12.79 10.64
C SER A 556 12.50 12.36 9.18
N ILE A 557 13.54 11.71 8.66
CA ILE A 557 13.59 11.16 7.31
C ILE A 557 13.82 9.66 7.36
N SER A 558 13.04 8.94 6.56
CA SER A 558 13.19 7.52 6.32
C SER A 558 13.41 7.29 4.83
N LEU A 559 14.35 6.42 4.49
CA LEU A 559 14.74 6.11 3.11
C LEU A 559 14.31 4.68 2.78
N ILE A 560 13.61 4.51 1.65
CA ILE A 560 13.19 3.21 1.14
C ILE A 560 14.04 2.90 -0.09
N ASP A 561 14.97 1.96 0.02
CA ASP A 561 15.86 1.57 -1.07
C ASP A 561 15.10 0.81 -2.18
N VAL A 562 15.29 1.25 -3.42
CA VAL A 562 14.67 0.63 -4.61
C VAL A 562 15.68 0.03 -5.58
N ARG A 563 16.97 -0.02 -5.24
CA ARG A 563 18.06 -0.49 -6.13
C ARG A 563 18.10 -1.99 -6.43
N ASN A 564 17.55 -2.84 -5.56
CA ASN A 564 17.76 -4.29 -5.66
C ASN A 564 17.39 -4.83 -7.07
N PRO A 565 18.36 -5.29 -7.90
CA PRO A 565 18.08 -5.68 -9.29
C PRO A 565 17.10 -6.83 -9.43
N SER A 566 17.07 -7.77 -8.47
CA SER A 566 16.15 -8.92 -8.50
C SER A 566 14.69 -8.55 -8.24
N ALA A 567 14.42 -7.32 -7.80
CA ALA A 567 13.06 -6.81 -7.66
C ALA A 567 12.54 -6.14 -8.95
N TRP A 568 13.39 -5.96 -9.96
CA TRP A 568 13.06 -5.36 -11.25
C TRP A 568 12.87 -6.42 -12.32
N PHE A 569 11.87 -6.21 -13.16
CA PHE A 569 11.48 -7.08 -14.26
C PHE A 569 11.48 -6.27 -15.56
N LEU A 570 11.46 -6.96 -16.70
CA LEU A 570 11.22 -6.33 -18.00
C LEU A 570 9.89 -5.58 -17.96
N SER A 571 9.86 -4.38 -18.55
CA SER A 571 8.66 -3.56 -18.56
C SER A 571 7.70 -3.91 -19.70
N SER A 572 6.40 -3.84 -19.40
CA SER A 572 5.36 -3.63 -20.41
C SER A 572 5.54 -2.31 -21.16
N ILE A 573 4.99 -2.21 -22.36
CA ILE A 573 5.01 -0.97 -23.14
C ILE A 573 4.18 0.12 -22.45
N PRO A 574 4.70 1.36 -22.32
CA PRO A 574 3.88 2.45 -21.80
C PRO A 574 2.65 2.73 -22.66
N GLN A 575 1.46 2.66 -22.04
CA GLN A 575 0.19 2.92 -22.70
C GLN A 575 -0.32 4.33 -22.40
N GLY A 576 -1.34 4.79 -23.13
CA GLY A 576 -1.94 6.12 -22.93
C GLY A 576 -1.10 7.29 -23.46
N GLN A 577 -0.03 7.02 -24.21
CA GLN A 577 0.88 8.02 -24.77
C GLN A 577 1.15 7.80 -26.27
N PRO A 578 0.14 7.97 -27.14
CA PRO A 578 0.25 7.63 -28.57
C PRO A 578 1.34 8.39 -29.32
N ALA A 579 1.78 9.55 -28.81
CA ALA A 579 2.88 10.31 -29.40
C ALA A 579 4.26 9.67 -29.17
N LEU A 580 4.45 8.97 -28.05
CA LEU A 580 5.72 8.29 -27.70
C LEU A 580 5.69 6.80 -28.06
N PHE A 581 4.51 6.18 -27.97
CA PHE A 581 4.27 4.74 -28.12
C PHE A 581 3.00 4.47 -28.95
N PRO A 582 2.98 4.82 -30.26
CA PRO A 582 1.83 4.57 -31.13
C PRO A 582 1.44 3.09 -31.24
N GLU A 583 2.42 2.18 -31.14
CA GLU A 583 2.24 0.74 -31.17
C GLU A 583 1.49 0.18 -29.95
N ALA A 584 1.44 0.92 -28.83
CA ALA A 584 0.72 0.50 -27.62
C ALA A 584 -0.80 0.37 -27.82
N SER A 585 -1.34 0.82 -28.96
CA SER A 585 -2.75 0.65 -29.34
C SER A 585 -3.09 -0.76 -29.84
N GLN A 586 -2.10 -1.55 -30.28
CA GLN A 586 -2.30 -2.92 -30.74
C GLN A 586 -2.24 -3.88 -29.55
N THR A 587 -2.94 -5.01 -29.65
CA THR A 587 -2.94 -6.10 -28.66
C THR A 587 -2.93 -7.40 -29.43
N ASP A 588 -2.20 -8.40 -28.92
CA ASP A 588 -2.01 -9.69 -29.59
C ASP A 588 -1.40 -9.52 -30.99
N ASP A 589 -0.36 -8.68 -31.11
CA ASP A 589 0.34 -8.38 -32.37
C ASP A 589 1.84 -8.15 -32.12
N ILE A 590 2.70 -8.74 -32.97
CA ILE A 590 4.16 -8.59 -32.95
C ILE A 590 4.63 -7.13 -33.06
N ILE A 591 3.79 -6.22 -33.60
CA ILE A 591 4.10 -4.80 -33.75
C ILE A 591 4.43 -4.15 -32.39
N VAL A 592 3.81 -4.60 -31.30
CA VAL A 592 3.96 -4.01 -29.96
C VAL A 592 5.43 -4.08 -29.48
N GLY A 593 6.15 -5.16 -29.81
CA GLY A 593 7.54 -5.37 -29.38
C GLY A 593 8.62 -4.72 -30.27
N LYS A 594 8.28 -4.26 -31.48
CA LYS A 594 9.27 -3.88 -32.51
C LYS A 594 10.20 -2.72 -32.14
N ASN A 595 9.78 -1.82 -31.25
CA ASN A 595 10.62 -0.69 -30.81
C ASN A 595 11.42 -0.97 -29.54
N ARG A 596 11.33 -2.17 -28.96
CA ARG A 596 12.05 -2.52 -27.75
C ARG A 596 13.52 -2.82 -28.06
N ALA A 597 14.42 -1.96 -27.63
CA ALA A 597 15.86 -2.14 -27.76
C ALA A 597 16.45 -2.80 -26.49
N ARG A 598 17.70 -3.25 -26.60
CA ARG A 598 18.42 -3.96 -25.53
C ARG A 598 18.58 -3.04 -24.32
N PHE A 599 18.14 -3.54 -23.16
CA PHE A 599 18.12 -2.82 -21.90
C PHE A 599 18.50 -3.77 -20.76
N ASN A 600 19.53 -3.41 -20.01
CA ASN A 600 20.11 -4.26 -18.97
C ASN A 600 20.08 -3.54 -17.63
N TRP A 601 19.87 -4.29 -16.55
CA TRP A 601 19.86 -3.76 -15.18
C TRP A 601 20.54 -4.74 -14.23
N TYR A 602 21.53 -4.27 -13.47
CA TYR A 602 22.30 -5.16 -12.60
C TYR A 602 23.03 -4.38 -11.51
N THR A 603 23.55 -5.12 -10.56
CA THR A 603 24.63 -4.67 -9.67
C THR A 603 25.83 -5.54 -10.00
N ILE A 604 26.97 -4.91 -10.28
CA ILE A 604 28.18 -5.64 -10.64
C ILE A 604 28.63 -6.54 -9.48
N ASP A 605 28.83 -7.82 -9.76
CA ASP A 605 29.27 -8.79 -8.78
C ASP A 605 30.74 -8.51 -8.38
N PRO A 606 31.05 -8.36 -7.08
CA PRO A 606 32.42 -8.18 -6.61
C PRO A 606 33.39 -9.29 -7.04
N ALA A 607 32.91 -10.46 -7.45
CA ALA A 607 33.70 -11.54 -8.04
C ALA A 607 34.50 -11.11 -9.28
N LEU A 608 33.99 -10.14 -10.06
CA LEU A 608 34.71 -9.58 -11.20
C LEU A 608 35.80 -8.60 -10.77
N THR A 609 35.63 -7.89 -9.65
CA THR A 609 36.54 -6.80 -9.26
C THR A 609 37.51 -7.16 -8.12
N ARG A 610 37.25 -8.23 -7.36
CA ARG A 610 38.09 -8.66 -6.23
C ARG A 610 39.04 -9.78 -6.63
N GLN A 611 40.34 -9.51 -6.62
CA GLN A 611 41.35 -10.57 -6.72
C GLN A 611 41.37 -11.42 -5.44
N GLN A 612 40.54 -12.47 -5.40
CA GLN A 612 40.57 -13.46 -4.33
C GLN A 612 41.56 -14.60 -4.65
N SER A 613 42.25 -15.09 -3.62
CA SER A 613 43.10 -16.29 -3.68
C SER A 613 42.26 -17.54 -3.93
N GLY A 614 41.79 -17.73 -5.17
CA GLY A 614 40.89 -18.83 -5.55
C GLY A 614 40.45 -18.89 -7.02
N GLY A 615 40.85 -17.92 -7.87
CA GLY A 615 40.54 -17.97 -9.32
C GLY A 615 39.09 -17.65 -9.68
N VAL A 616 38.35 -16.94 -8.83
CA VAL A 616 36.94 -16.57 -9.07
C VAL A 616 36.81 -15.50 -10.17
N THR A 617 37.75 -14.55 -10.20
CA THR A 617 37.86 -13.53 -11.24
C THR A 617 38.46 -14.15 -12.52
N PRO A 618 37.84 -13.95 -13.69
CA PRO A 618 38.39 -14.41 -14.97
C PRO A 618 39.83 -13.93 -15.18
N GLY A 619 40.69 -14.78 -15.75
CA GLY A 619 42.13 -14.48 -15.89
C GLY A 619 42.45 -13.28 -16.79
N ASN A 620 41.54 -12.93 -17.71
CA ASN A 620 41.60 -11.74 -18.56
C ASN A 620 41.15 -10.46 -17.84
N TYR A 621 40.59 -10.56 -16.63
CA TYR A 621 40.18 -9.42 -15.81
C TYR A 621 41.32 -8.94 -14.90
N ASN A 622 41.82 -7.73 -15.16
CA ASN A 622 42.90 -7.11 -14.38
C ASN A 622 42.52 -5.67 -14.02
N LYS A 623 43.38 -5.00 -13.23
CA LYS A 623 43.13 -3.64 -12.75
C LYS A 623 42.93 -2.60 -13.85
N ASP A 624 43.50 -2.79 -15.03
CA ASP A 624 43.30 -1.89 -16.16
C ASP A 624 41.88 -2.05 -16.74
N VAL A 625 41.29 -3.25 -16.64
CA VAL A 625 39.90 -3.51 -17.02
C VAL A 625 38.95 -2.95 -15.96
N TYR A 626 39.02 -3.43 -14.71
CA TYR A 626 38.02 -3.09 -13.69
C TYR A 626 38.18 -1.70 -13.05
N SER A 627 39.14 -0.88 -13.49
CA SER A 627 39.27 0.54 -13.08
C SER A 627 38.38 1.49 -13.89
N ASN A 628 37.72 1.02 -14.95
CA ASN A 628 36.82 1.83 -15.77
C ASN A 628 35.62 2.39 -14.98
N ASN A 629 35.37 3.69 -15.05
CA ASN A 629 34.29 4.35 -14.33
C ASN A 629 32.89 3.80 -14.66
N LEU A 630 32.69 3.19 -15.82
CA LEU A 630 31.40 2.60 -16.21
C LEU A 630 31.10 1.26 -15.53
N PHE A 631 32.08 0.64 -14.86
CA PHE A 631 31.87 -0.66 -14.20
C PHE A 631 32.83 -1.01 -13.04
N ARG A 632 33.62 -0.04 -12.55
CA ARG A 632 34.45 -0.22 -11.35
C ARG A 632 33.61 -0.33 -10.09
N GLN A 633 34.22 -0.88 -9.05
CA GLN A 633 33.69 -0.86 -7.69
C GLN A 633 33.66 0.57 -7.12
N VAL A 634 32.58 0.92 -6.42
CA VAL A 634 32.41 2.22 -5.73
C VAL A 634 32.47 1.99 -4.22
N LEU A 635 33.19 2.86 -3.50
CA LEU A 635 33.29 2.80 -2.04
C LEU A 635 32.33 3.80 -1.39
N GLU A 636 31.82 3.49 -0.20
CA GLU A 636 30.90 4.40 0.52
C GLU A 636 31.57 5.74 0.85
N THR A 637 32.87 5.73 1.18
CA THR A 637 33.66 6.93 1.47
C THR A 637 33.90 7.83 0.25
N GLU A 638 33.66 7.33 -0.97
CA GLU A 638 33.73 8.14 -2.19
C GLU A 638 32.54 9.10 -2.26
N LEU A 639 31.35 8.63 -1.88
CA LEU A 639 30.12 9.42 -1.88
C LEU A 639 29.92 10.17 -0.55
N PHE A 640 30.30 9.55 0.56
CA PHE A 640 30.12 10.06 1.92
C PHE A 640 31.43 10.05 2.71
N PRO A 641 32.34 11.02 2.45
CA PRO A 641 33.65 11.06 3.11
C PRO A 641 33.55 11.26 4.63
N GLY A 642 32.44 11.83 5.13
CA GLY A 642 32.17 12.00 6.56
C GLY A 642 31.72 10.74 7.31
N LYS A 643 31.40 9.63 6.61
CA LYS A 643 31.02 8.37 7.25
C LYS A 643 32.25 7.57 7.69
N THR A 644 32.26 7.15 8.94
CA THR A 644 33.31 6.26 9.48
C THR A 644 32.90 4.80 9.28
N PRO A 645 33.66 3.99 8.51
CA PRO A 645 33.34 2.58 8.33
C PRO A 645 33.38 1.78 9.64
N PRO A 646 32.44 0.85 9.87
CA PRO A 646 32.48 -0.04 11.01
C PRO A 646 33.81 -0.82 11.03
N ASN A 647 34.54 -0.75 12.14
CA ASN A 647 35.83 -1.44 12.34
C ASN A 647 36.97 -1.01 11.38
N GLY A 648 36.83 0.13 10.68
CA GLY A 648 37.89 0.71 9.84
C GLY A 648 38.18 -0.02 8.53
N GLN A 649 37.30 -0.93 8.09
CA GLN A 649 37.42 -1.60 6.78
C GLN A 649 36.62 -0.83 5.70
N PRO A 650 37.17 -0.64 4.48
CA PRO A 650 36.43 0.02 3.40
C PRO A 650 35.12 -0.72 3.09
N VAL A 651 34.01 0.03 3.09
CA VAL A 651 32.67 -0.48 2.75
C VAL A 651 32.41 -0.24 1.26
N VAL A 652 32.03 -1.29 0.55
CA VAL A 652 31.59 -1.19 -0.85
C VAL A 652 30.18 -0.65 -0.88
N LEU A 653 29.93 0.35 -1.73
CA LEU A 653 28.59 0.86 -1.99
C LEU A 653 28.05 0.16 -3.24
N PRO A 654 27.00 -0.68 -3.13
CA PRO A 654 26.34 -1.25 -4.30
C PRO A 654 25.73 -0.15 -5.16
N VAL A 655 25.87 -0.28 -6.48
CA VAL A 655 25.34 0.68 -7.45
C VAL A 655 24.37 -0.06 -8.35
N PHE A 656 23.25 0.58 -8.65
CA PHE A 656 22.28 0.08 -9.61
C PHE A 656 22.66 0.59 -11.00
N ASP A 657 23.16 -0.31 -11.83
CA ASP A 657 23.64 -0.01 -13.17
C ASP A 657 22.52 -0.32 -14.18
N ILE A 658 22.21 0.65 -15.04
CA ILE A 658 21.29 0.52 -16.17
C ILE A 658 22.06 0.77 -17.47
N GLY A 659 22.03 -0.17 -18.40
CA GLY A 659 22.59 -0.01 -19.74
C GLY A 659 21.50 0.00 -20.80
N PHE A 660 21.52 0.97 -21.71
CA PHE A 660 20.60 1.07 -22.85
C PHE A 660 21.38 1.10 -24.17
N TYR A 661 21.05 0.18 -25.08
CA TYR A 661 21.74 0.00 -26.36
C TYR A 661 20.72 0.12 -27.50
N PRO A 662 20.46 1.33 -28.02
CA PRO A 662 19.29 1.61 -28.86
C PRO A 662 19.37 1.00 -30.27
N GLU A 663 20.56 0.58 -30.72
CA GLU A 663 20.75 -0.09 -32.01
C GLU A 663 20.63 -1.63 -31.94
N GLU A 664 20.58 -2.19 -30.73
CA GLU A 664 20.51 -3.63 -30.50
C GLU A 664 19.07 -4.06 -30.18
N ARG A 665 18.66 -5.22 -30.71
CA ARG A 665 17.34 -5.80 -30.42
C ARG A 665 17.24 -6.17 -28.95
N GLY A 666 16.15 -5.76 -28.30
CA GLY A 666 15.75 -6.24 -26.98
C GLY A 666 14.91 -7.52 -27.07
N PRO A 667 14.54 -8.12 -25.92
CA PRO A 667 13.65 -9.29 -25.87
C PRO A 667 12.30 -9.03 -26.54
N TYR A 668 11.79 -10.03 -27.24
CA TYR A 668 10.53 -10.06 -28.00
C TYR A 668 10.42 -8.97 -29.09
N ASN A 669 11.55 -8.56 -29.67
CA ASN A 669 11.57 -7.57 -30.76
C ASN A 669 11.65 -8.23 -32.14
N MET A 670 10.54 -8.29 -32.88
CA MET A 670 10.48 -8.88 -34.24
C MET A 670 10.66 -7.85 -35.39
N ASP A 671 11.43 -6.79 -35.18
CA ASP A 671 11.57 -5.70 -36.16
C ASP A 671 12.52 -6.06 -37.32
N VAL A 672 11.97 -6.01 -38.54
CA VAL A 672 12.67 -6.34 -39.78
C VAL A 672 12.43 -5.24 -40.81
N ASN A 673 11.16 -5.05 -41.17
CA ASN A 673 10.73 -4.07 -42.16
C ASN A 673 10.09 -2.85 -41.49
N PRO A 674 10.25 -1.64 -42.06
CA PRO A 674 9.62 -0.44 -41.53
C PRO A 674 8.10 -0.55 -41.56
N VAL A 675 7.45 -0.04 -40.51
CA VAL A 675 6.00 0.12 -40.40
C VAL A 675 5.71 1.60 -40.21
N GLY A 676 4.95 2.19 -41.13
CA GLY A 676 4.73 3.65 -41.17
C GLY A 676 4.24 4.22 -39.85
N GLY A 677 4.95 5.21 -39.32
CA GLY A 677 4.62 5.87 -38.05
C GLY A 677 4.97 5.08 -36.78
N ILE A 678 5.52 3.86 -36.90
CA ILE A 678 5.84 3.00 -35.75
C ILE A 678 7.34 2.70 -35.69
N THR A 679 7.90 2.07 -36.71
CA THR A 679 9.29 1.58 -36.71
C THR A 679 9.98 1.78 -38.07
N ALA A 680 11.30 2.00 -38.03
CA ALA A 680 12.17 2.13 -39.20
C ALA A 680 12.79 0.79 -39.67
N GLY A 681 12.50 -0.32 -39.01
CA GLY A 681 13.05 -1.64 -39.35
C GLY A 681 14.53 -1.81 -38.98
N MET A 682 15.17 -2.82 -39.55
CA MET A 682 16.57 -3.17 -39.34
C MET A 682 17.43 -2.89 -40.59
N ASN A 683 18.70 -2.58 -40.39
CA ASN A 683 19.68 -2.53 -41.45
C ASN A 683 20.18 -3.94 -41.81
N MET A 684 19.79 -4.46 -42.98
CA MET A 684 20.10 -5.82 -43.44
C MET A 684 21.59 -6.09 -43.71
N SER A 685 22.44 -5.06 -43.76
CA SER A 685 23.88 -5.21 -44.01
C SER A 685 24.69 -5.49 -42.74
N ASN A 686 24.18 -5.07 -41.57
CA ASN A 686 24.88 -5.23 -40.30
C ASN A 686 24.01 -5.82 -39.18
N GLY A 687 22.69 -5.88 -39.32
CA GLY A 687 21.74 -6.40 -38.34
C GLY A 687 21.36 -5.42 -37.21
N LYS A 688 21.77 -4.16 -37.30
CA LYS A 688 21.42 -3.12 -36.31
C LYS A 688 20.04 -2.50 -36.58
N LEU A 689 19.35 -2.07 -35.54
CA LEU A 689 18.07 -1.36 -35.65
C LEU A 689 18.26 0.02 -36.29
N ASN A 690 17.41 0.37 -37.26
CA ASN A 690 17.39 1.73 -37.82
C ASN A 690 16.70 2.70 -36.85
N ASN A 691 17.07 3.98 -36.95
CA ASN A 691 16.52 5.08 -36.15
C ASN A 691 16.56 4.80 -34.63
N PRO A 692 17.75 4.64 -34.03
CA PRO A 692 17.91 4.30 -32.61
C PRO A 692 17.13 5.23 -31.65
N GLN A 693 16.98 6.51 -32.00
CA GLN A 693 16.26 7.49 -31.17
C GLN A 693 14.78 7.18 -30.97
N SER A 694 14.13 6.45 -31.89
CA SER A 694 12.74 6.02 -31.71
C SER A 694 12.60 4.78 -30.83
N ARG A 695 13.70 4.08 -30.55
CA ARG A 695 13.70 2.86 -29.75
C ARG A 695 13.65 3.17 -28.27
N TRP A 696 13.13 2.23 -27.49
CA TRP A 696 13.01 2.36 -26.04
C TRP A 696 13.38 1.06 -25.35
N GLY A 697 13.73 1.14 -24.07
CA GLY A 697 13.94 -0.03 -23.22
C GLY A 697 13.61 0.34 -21.79
N GLY A 698 13.06 -0.59 -21.01
CA GLY A 698 12.64 -0.27 -19.65
C GLY A 698 12.39 -1.48 -18.77
N ILE A 699 12.31 -1.18 -17.49
CA ILE A 699 12.10 -2.12 -16.38
C ILE A 699 11.00 -1.61 -15.47
N MET A 700 10.35 -2.53 -14.76
CA MET A 700 9.34 -2.19 -13.77
C MET A 700 9.48 -3.04 -12.52
N ARG A 701 8.99 -2.50 -11.41
CA ARG A 701 8.97 -3.19 -10.12
C ARG A 701 7.71 -2.83 -9.35
N ARG A 702 7.30 -3.73 -8.44
CA ARG A 702 6.32 -3.39 -7.41
C ARG A 702 6.92 -2.50 -6.31
N LEU A 703 6.06 -1.72 -5.68
CA LEU A 703 6.35 -0.93 -4.50
C LEU A 703 5.59 -1.51 -3.32
N GLU A 704 6.31 -1.74 -2.21
CA GLU A 704 5.71 -2.33 -1.01
C GLU A 704 4.82 -1.33 -0.27
N THR A 705 5.16 -0.04 -0.35
CA THR A 705 4.36 1.07 0.19
C THR A 705 3.59 1.71 -0.95
N ASN A 706 2.27 1.51 -1.02
CA ASN A 706 1.43 2.00 -2.13
C ASN A 706 0.76 3.36 -1.86
N ASP A 707 0.43 3.67 -0.60
CA ASP A 707 -0.16 4.95 -0.21
C ASP A 707 0.95 5.95 0.15
N PHE A 708 1.49 6.61 -0.87
CA PHE A 708 2.53 7.63 -0.74
C PHE A 708 2.02 8.85 0.04
N GLN A 709 0.72 9.17 -0.01
CA GLN A 709 0.13 10.25 0.78
C GLN A 709 0.15 9.92 2.28
N ALA A 710 -0.26 8.71 2.67
CA ALA A 710 -0.23 8.26 4.05
C ALA A 710 1.21 8.12 4.55
N ALA A 711 2.09 7.54 3.72
CA ALA A 711 3.50 7.37 4.03
C ALA A 711 4.30 8.67 3.97
N ASN A 712 3.74 9.76 3.44
CA ASN A 712 4.42 11.03 3.19
C ASN A 712 5.75 10.87 2.43
N ILE A 713 5.69 10.13 1.32
CA ILE A 713 6.79 10.08 0.35
C ILE A 713 6.78 11.38 -0.42
N GLU A 714 7.93 12.05 -0.49
CA GLU A 714 8.04 13.37 -1.13
C GLU A 714 8.91 13.34 -2.39
N TYR A 715 9.97 12.53 -2.40
CA TYR A 715 10.97 12.51 -3.47
C TYR A 715 11.36 11.11 -3.90
N VAL A 716 11.70 11.01 -5.18
CA VAL A 716 12.60 9.98 -5.68
C VAL A 716 14.02 10.57 -5.67
N GLN A 717 14.96 9.92 -4.98
CA GLN A 717 16.34 10.40 -4.86
C GLN A 717 17.31 9.36 -5.38
N PHE A 718 18.37 9.80 -6.06
CA PHE A 718 19.53 8.97 -6.40
C PHE A 718 20.76 9.83 -6.67
N TRP A 719 21.94 9.21 -6.58
CA TRP A 719 23.19 9.78 -7.03
C TRP A 719 23.60 9.11 -8.34
N LEU A 720 23.74 9.89 -9.41
CA LEU A 720 24.16 9.42 -10.72
C LEU A 720 25.64 9.73 -10.93
N MET A 721 26.45 8.72 -11.22
CA MET A 721 27.81 8.93 -11.70
C MET A 721 27.76 9.46 -13.13
N ASP A 722 28.61 10.42 -13.47
CA ASP A 722 28.70 10.98 -14.82
C ASP A 722 28.93 9.89 -15.88
N PRO A 723 27.95 9.63 -16.77
CA PRO A 723 28.07 8.59 -17.79
C PRO A 723 28.97 9.01 -18.96
N PHE A 724 29.32 10.31 -19.07
CA PHE A 724 30.06 10.89 -20.19
C PHE A 724 31.50 11.28 -19.81
N ASN A 725 32.14 10.43 -19.02
CA ASN A 725 33.53 10.56 -18.56
C ASN A 725 34.54 10.03 -19.61
N GLU A 726 35.85 10.08 -19.31
CA GLU A 726 36.95 9.65 -20.20
C GLU A 726 36.86 8.18 -20.65
N ASP A 727 36.15 7.33 -19.91
CA ASP A 727 35.97 5.92 -20.23
C ASP A 727 34.81 5.66 -21.22
N TYR A 728 34.05 6.70 -21.60
CA TYR A 728 33.04 6.62 -22.67
C TYR A 728 33.72 6.62 -24.06
N ASN A 729 34.32 5.50 -24.44
CA ASN A 729 35.11 5.38 -25.67
C ASN A 729 35.03 3.97 -26.29
N SER A 730 35.65 3.80 -27.45
CA SER A 730 35.60 2.57 -28.26
C SER A 730 36.21 1.34 -27.58
N ASP A 731 37.08 1.51 -26.58
CA ASP A 731 37.65 0.39 -25.82
C ASP A 731 36.63 -0.21 -24.85
N THR A 732 35.68 0.62 -24.37
CA THR A 732 34.56 0.20 -23.53
C THR A 732 33.42 -0.40 -24.36
N HIS A 733 33.03 0.24 -25.47
CA HIS A 733 32.03 -0.29 -26.39
C HIS A 733 32.26 0.29 -27.80
N PRO A 734 32.16 -0.50 -28.89
CA PRO A 734 32.51 -0.05 -30.25
C PRO A 734 31.75 1.19 -30.72
N ASP A 735 30.53 1.40 -30.22
CA ASP A 735 29.66 2.54 -30.58
C ASP A 735 29.77 3.74 -29.61
N MET A 736 30.69 3.71 -28.64
CA MET A 736 30.95 4.84 -27.72
C MET A 736 32.10 5.72 -28.23
N ASP A 737 31.96 7.03 -28.04
CA ASP A 737 32.89 8.06 -28.51
C ASP A 737 32.86 9.28 -27.59
N GLU A 738 33.98 9.56 -26.92
CA GLU A 738 34.14 10.63 -25.94
C GLU A 738 33.89 12.03 -26.52
N ASN A 739 34.10 12.19 -27.83
CA ASN A 739 33.96 13.46 -28.54
C ASN A 739 32.54 13.66 -29.09
N ASN A 740 31.74 12.60 -29.15
CA ASN A 740 30.37 12.66 -29.63
C ASN A 740 29.46 11.78 -28.75
N THR A 741 29.12 12.33 -27.59
CA THR A 741 28.26 11.71 -26.57
C THR A 741 26.78 11.81 -26.95
N PRO A 742 25.97 10.76 -26.71
CA PRO A 742 24.56 10.77 -27.04
C PRO A 742 23.75 11.70 -26.15
N ALA A 743 22.54 12.04 -26.60
CA ALA A 743 21.54 12.76 -25.82
C ALA A 743 20.21 12.01 -25.88
N GLY A 744 19.51 11.93 -24.76
CA GLY A 744 18.23 11.26 -24.65
C GLY A 744 17.56 11.54 -23.30
N ASP A 745 16.54 10.75 -23.00
CA ASP A 745 15.72 10.94 -21.80
C ASP A 745 15.61 9.64 -20.99
N LEU A 746 15.71 9.79 -19.67
CA LEU A 746 15.31 8.80 -18.68
C LEU A 746 13.93 9.18 -18.16
N TYR A 747 12.99 8.23 -18.20
CA TYR A 747 11.65 8.41 -17.68
C TYR A 747 11.44 7.52 -16.46
N ILE A 748 10.74 8.07 -15.47
CA ILE A 748 10.29 7.35 -14.28
C ILE A 748 8.78 7.50 -14.25
N ASN A 749 8.07 6.38 -14.13
CA ASN A 749 6.63 6.35 -13.99
C ASN A 749 6.29 5.82 -12.59
N LEU A 750 5.41 6.52 -11.88
CA LEU A 750 4.90 6.11 -10.56
C LEU A 750 3.38 6.01 -10.62
N GLY A 751 2.83 4.81 -10.41
CA GLY A 751 1.40 4.58 -10.40
C GLY A 751 1.05 3.11 -10.57
N ASN A 752 -0.03 2.84 -11.31
CA ASN A 752 -0.37 1.52 -11.80
C ASN A 752 0.18 1.35 -13.21
N VAL A 753 0.97 0.30 -13.39
CA VAL A 753 1.65 -0.07 -14.63
C VAL A 753 1.17 -1.46 -15.01
N SER A 754 0.96 -1.69 -16.30
CA SER A 754 0.53 -2.98 -16.82
C SER A 754 1.60 -4.04 -16.56
N GLU A 755 1.18 -5.21 -16.09
CA GLU A 755 2.02 -6.40 -15.92
C GLU A 755 2.08 -7.27 -17.17
N ASP A 756 1.22 -6.99 -18.16
CA ASP A 756 1.19 -7.60 -19.49
C ASP A 756 2.41 -7.14 -20.32
N ILE A 757 3.52 -7.89 -20.23
CA ILE A 757 4.80 -7.63 -20.90
C ILE A 757 4.72 -8.03 -22.37
N ILE A 758 4.11 -9.20 -22.63
CA ILE A 758 3.76 -9.73 -23.94
C ILE A 758 2.28 -9.44 -24.19
N LYS A 759 2.03 -8.20 -24.65
CA LYS A 759 0.69 -7.62 -24.72
C LYS A 759 -0.34 -8.45 -25.51
N ASP A 760 -0.99 -9.41 -24.87
CA ASP A 760 -2.01 -10.30 -25.44
C ASP A 760 -3.22 -10.50 -24.52
N GLY A 761 -3.21 -9.86 -23.34
CA GLY A 761 -4.29 -9.93 -22.36
C GLY A 761 -4.38 -11.27 -21.61
N ARG A 762 -3.32 -12.08 -21.63
CA ARG A 762 -3.23 -13.35 -20.89
C ARG A 762 -1.98 -13.35 -20.04
N MET A 763 -2.09 -13.91 -18.83
CA MET A 763 -0.93 -14.03 -17.95
C MET A 763 -0.03 -15.15 -18.46
N SER A 764 1.16 -14.78 -18.91
CA SER A 764 2.23 -15.75 -19.16
C SER A 764 2.87 -16.20 -17.84
N TYR A 765 3.09 -17.50 -17.71
CA TYR A 765 3.88 -18.08 -16.62
C TYR A 765 4.48 -19.44 -17.01
N GLU A 766 5.79 -19.54 -16.83
CA GLU A 766 6.61 -20.66 -17.30
C GLU A 766 6.23 -22.02 -16.69
N ASN A 767 5.87 -22.07 -15.40
CA ASN A 767 5.51 -23.33 -14.76
C ASN A 767 4.14 -23.88 -15.20
N GLY A 768 3.40 -23.13 -16.02
CA GLY A 768 2.19 -23.60 -16.69
C GLY A 768 2.44 -24.20 -18.07
N ILE A 769 3.67 -24.13 -18.59
CA ILE A 769 4.04 -24.69 -19.88
C ILE A 769 4.19 -26.23 -19.75
N PRO A 770 3.64 -27.01 -20.71
CA PRO A 770 3.72 -28.46 -20.65
C PRO A 770 5.15 -29.00 -20.78
N GLY A 771 5.56 -29.82 -19.82
CA GLY A 771 6.82 -30.55 -19.86
C GLY A 771 6.67 -32.01 -20.34
N PRO A 772 7.78 -32.73 -20.56
CA PRO A 772 7.78 -34.14 -20.96
C PRO A 772 7.28 -35.10 -19.86
N SER A 773 7.25 -34.68 -18.59
CA SER A 773 6.80 -35.56 -17.50
C SER A 773 5.28 -35.78 -17.52
N ASN A 774 4.83 -36.88 -16.91
CA ASN A 774 3.39 -37.14 -16.74
C ASN A 774 2.70 -36.11 -15.82
N LEU A 775 3.46 -35.32 -15.04
CA LEU A 775 2.92 -34.32 -14.12
C LEU A 775 2.51 -33.02 -14.83
N SER A 776 3.19 -32.67 -15.93
CA SER A 776 3.02 -31.39 -16.64
C SER A 776 2.58 -31.53 -18.11
N SER A 777 2.70 -32.71 -18.71
CA SER A 777 2.37 -32.95 -20.14
C SER A 777 0.93 -32.65 -20.57
N ASN A 778 -0.03 -32.61 -19.64
CA ASN A 778 -1.45 -32.33 -19.93
C ASN A 778 -1.90 -30.91 -19.52
N LEU A 779 -0.96 -30.00 -19.22
CA LEU A 779 -1.29 -28.63 -18.89
C LEU A 779 -1.92 -27.93 -20.11
N PRO A 780 -3.09 -27.27 -19.98
CA PRO A 780 -3.77 -26.66 -21.12
C PRO A 780 -3.21 -25.28 -21.44
N THR A 781 -2.75 -25.10 -22.67
CA THR A 781 -2.26 -23.83 -23.21
C THR A 781 -3.13 -23.34 -24.36
N VAL A 782 -2.98 -22.06 -24.70
CA VAL A 782 -3.55 -21.44 -25.89
C VAL A 782 -2.45 -20.68 -26.63
N GLU A 783 -2.50 -20.76 -27.95
CA GLU A 783 -1.59 -20.03 -28.83
C GLU A 783 -2.18 -18.66 -29.17
N THR A 784 -1.46 -17.59 -28.85
CA THR A 784 -1.75 -16.21 -29.27
C THR A 784 -0.90 -15.87 -30.50
N ASN A 785 -0.99 -14.67 -31.09
CA ASN A 785 -0.15 -14.30 -32.23
C ASN A 785 1.32 -14.13 -31.85
N VAL A 786 1.61 -13.93 -30.57
CA VAL A 786 2.94 -13.61 -30.04
C VAL A 786 3.51 -14.67 -29.10
N ALA A 787 2.67 -15.52 -28.49
CA ALA A 787 3.10 -16.45 -27.43
C ALA A 787 2.27 -17.76 -27.40
N ILE A 788 2.70 -18.70 -26.56
CA ILE A 788 1.92 -19.83 -26.05
C ILE A 788 1.78 -19.65 -24.55
N VAL A 789 0.55 -19.42 -24.08
CA VAL A 789 0.28 -19.08 -22.68
C VAL A 789 -0.64 -20.11 -22.02
N PRO A 790 -0.46 -20.39 -20.72
CA PRO A 790 -1.37 -21.27 -20.00
C PRO A 790 -2.80 -20.70 -19.91
N THR A 791 -3.80 -21.58 -19.86
CA THR A 791 -5.22 -21.19 -19.75
C THR A 791 -5.77 -21.21 -18.33
N LEU A 792 -5.06 -21.86 -17.41
CA LEU A 792 -5.42 -21.95 -16.01
C LEU A 792 -4.68 -20.87 -15.22
N PRO A 793 -5.17 -20.45 -14.05
CA PRO A 793 -4.40 -19.60 -13.16
C PRO A 793 -3.28 -20.40 -12.48
N PRO A 794 -2.13 -19.76 -12.17
CA PRO A 794 -1.09 -20.41 -11.39
C PRO A 794 -1.57 -20.66 -9.95
N LEU A 795 -1.35 -21.87 -9.44
CA LEU A 795 -1.63 -22.22 -8.03
C LEU A 795 -0.46 -21.86 -7.11
N VAL A 796 0.74 -22.02 -7.62
CA VAL A 796 2.01 -21.72 -6.96
C VAL A 796 2.98 -21.22 -8.01
N ASN A 797 3.78 -20.22 -7.67
CA ASN A 797 4.83 -19.73 -8.54
C ASN A 797 6.13 -20.52 -8.30
N ALA A 798 6.15 -21.77 -8.77
CA ALA A 798 7.30 -22.66 -8.68
C ALA A 798 7.27 -23.66 -9.83
N PHE A 799 8.46 -23.97 -10.38
CA PHE A 799 8.63 -25.00 -11.40
C PHE A 799 8.29 -26.41 -10.90
N SER A 800 8.14 -27.33 -11.85
CA SER A 800 7.95 -28.76 -11.57
C SER A 800 9.05 -29.34 -10.69
N VAL A 801 8.68 -30.36 -9.89
CA VAL A 801 9.63 -31.15 -9.10
C VAL A 801 10.45 -32.12 -9.98
N ASP A 802 9.98 -32.41 -11.20
CA ASP A 802 10.72 -33.20 -12.18
C ASP A 802 11.70 -32.29 -12.92
N GLN A 803 13.00 -32.55 -12.79
CA GLN A 803 14.04 -31.74 -13.41
C GLN A 803 14.01 -31.80 -14.94
N ASN A 804 13.44 -32.86 -15.52
CA ASN A 804 13.31 -32.97 -16.98
C ASN A 804 12.31 -31.96 -17.56
N ASP A 805 11.39 -31.45 -16.74
CA ASP A 805 10.44 -30.42 -17.16
C ASP A 805 11.08 -29.05 -17.26
N ARG A 806 12.20 -28.79 -16.55
CA ARG A 806 12.77 -27.44 -16.46
C ARG A 806 13.10 -26.85 -17.83
N ALA A 807 13.74 -27.63 -18.70
CA ALA A 807 14.13 -27.15 -20.03
C ALA A 807 12.95 -26.83 -20.96
N ALA A 808 11.77 -27.43 -20.70
CA ALA A 808 10.55 -27.11 -21.45
C ALA A 808 9.73 -25.98 -20.81
N GLN A 809 10.01 -25.64 -19.55
CA GLN A 809 9.30 -24.62 -18.79
C GLN A 809 10.04 -23.28 -18.75
N ASP A 810 11.36 -23.29 -18.60
CA ASP A 810 12.25 -22.11 -18.49
C ASP A 810 12.52 -21.51 -19.89
N VAL A 811 11.45 -21.05 -20.55
CA VAL A 811 11.38 -20.61 -21.96
C VAL A 811 10.84 -19.19 -22.11
N GLY A 812 10.92 -18.37 -21.05
CA GLY A 812 10.56 -16.96 -21.10
C GLY A 812 9.06 -16.65 -21.11
N TYR A 813 8.74 -15.37 -21.38
CA TYR A 813 7.37 -14.86 -21.33
C TYR A 813 6.53 -15.23 -22.56
N ASP A 814 7.13 -15.63 -23.67
CA ASP A 814 6.37 -16.08 -24.84
C ASP A 814 6.05 -17.59 -24.80
N GLY A 815 6.64 -18.35 -23.87
CA GLY A 815 6.35 -19.77 -23.69
C GLY A 815 6.86 -20.64 -24.84
N LEU A 816 7.87 -20.18 -25.58
CA LEU A 816 8.42 -20.81 -26.77
C LEU A 816 9.91 -21.06 -26.58
N ASP A 817 10.39 -22.26 -26.92
CA ASP A 817 11.84 -22.47 -27.08
C ASP A 817 12.30 -21.94 -28.45
N ASP A 818 13.60 -21.73 -28.63
CA ASP A 818 14.21 -21.28 -29.91
C ASP A 818 13.62 -21.98 -31.16
N ASN A 819 13.36 -23.30 -31.10
CA ASN A 819 12.81 -24.06 -32.22
C ASN A 819 11.33 -23.75 -32.50
N ALA A 820 10.53 -23.62 -31.44
CA ALA A 820 9.13 -23.23 -31.54
C ALA A 820 9.01 -21.79 -32.05
N GLU A 821 9.89 -20.89 -31.62
CA GLU A 821 9.97 -19.52 -32.14
C GLU A 821 10.26 -19.47 -33.64
N ILE A 822 11.27 -20.21 -34.11
CA ILE A 822 11.62 -20.29 -35.53
C ILE A 822 10.41 -20.76 -36.35
N THR A 823 9.63 -21.68 -35.79
CA THR A 823 8.41 -22.20 -36.43
C THR A 823 7.31 -21.14 -36.45
N LYS A 824 7.03 -20.52 -35.29
CA LYS A 824 6.01 -19.49 -35.08
C LYS A 824 6.25 -18.26 -35.95
N PHE A 825 7.49 -17.78 -35.96
CA PHE A 825 7.92 -16.58 -36.68
C PHE A 825 8.62 -16.90 -38.00
N SER A 826 8.34 -18.07 -38.59
CA SER A 826 8.96 -18.53 -39.85
C SER A 826 8.83 -17.52 -41.00
N SER A 827 7.74 -16.74 -41.04
CA SER A 827 7.55 -15.66 -42.01
C SER A 827 8.58 -14.52 -41.86
N VAL A 828 8.96 -14.19 -40.61
CA VAL A 828 9.99 -13.21 -40.27
C VAL A 828 11.37 -13.79 -40.55
N VAL A 829 11.66 -14.97 -40.01
CA VAL A 829 12.97 -15.64 -40.10
C VAL A 829 13.37 -15.92 -41.56
N SER A 830 12.44 -16.36 -42.39
CA SER A 830 12.68 -16.63 -43.82
C SER A 830 12.98 -15.39 -44.65
N SER A 831 12.61 -14.20 -44.18
CA SER A 831 12.88 -12.92 -44.87
C SER A 831 14.30 -12.40 -44.64
N LEU A 832 15.02 -12.94 -43.65
CA LEU A 832 16.34 -12.47 -43.25
C LEU A 832 17.46 -13.07 -44.12
N PRO A 833 18.51 -12.30 -44.47
CA PRO A 833 19.70 -12.83 -45.15
C PRO A 833 20.55 -13.70 -44.20
N SER A 834 21.49 -14.48 -44.74
CA SER A 834 22.46 -15.27 -43.95
C SER A 834 23.88 -14.75 -44.14
N GLY A 835 24.77 -15.00 -43.17
CA GLY A 835 26.17 -14.62 -43.23
C GLY A 835 26.48 -13.25 -42.64
N VAL A 836 25.53 -12.65 -41.91
CA VAL A 836 25.70 -11.43 -41.13
C VAL A 836 25.53 -11.80 -39.66
N PRO A 837 26.56 -11.69 -38.80
CA PRO A 837 26.54 -12.26 -37.45
C PRO A 837 25.32 -11.90 -36.60
N LEU A 838 24.91 -10.62 -36.55
CA LEU A 838 23.73 -10.20 -35.78
C LEU A 838 22.41 -10.74 -36.36
N ILE A 839 22.35 -10.97 -37.68
CA ILE A 839 21.16 -11.54 -38.33
C ILE A 839 21.14 -13.06 -38.17
N ASP A 840 22.29 -13.72 -38.24
CA ASP A 840 22.40 -15.14 -37.96
C ASP A 840 22.04 -15.43 -36.48
N ALA A 841 22.40 -14.53 -35.55
CA ALA A 841 21.93 -14.57 -34.17
C ALA A 841 20.40 -14.40 -34.06
N PHE A 842 19.81 -13.44 -34.79
CA PHE A 842 18.34 -13.31 -34.86
C PHE A 842 17.68 -14.59 -35.40
N LYS A 843 18.25 -15.25 -36.41
CA LYS A 843 17.69 -16.50 -36.92
C LYS A 843 17.75 -17.66 -35.93
N ALA A 844 18.74 -17.67 -35.05
CA ALA A 844 18.91 -18.68 -34.02
C ALA A 844 18.00 -18.45 -32.81
N ASP A 845 17.78 -17.18 -32.47
CA ASP A 845 17.04 -16.69 -31.30
C ASP A 845 16.07 -15.58 -31.76
N PRO A 846 14.93 -15.96 -32.39
CA PRO A 846 13.94 -15.00 -32.88
C PRO A 846 13.40 -14.04 -31.82
N SER A 847 13.13 -14.47 -30.59
CA SER A 847 12.64 -13.60 -29.53
C SER A 847 13.75 -12.81 -28.82
N SER A 848 15.01 -13.18 -28.95
CA SER A 848 16.14 -12.44 -28.35
C SER A 848 16.13 -12.43 -26.82
N ASP A 849 15.60 -13.47 -26.21
CA ASP A 849 15.35 -13.62 -24.77
C ASP A 849 16.13 -14.79 -24.13
N ASN A 850 17.08 -15.38 -24.86
CA ASN A 850 18.08 -16.32 -24.33
C ASN A 850 18.97 -15.70 -23.24
N TYR A 851 19.01 -16.33 -22.06
CA TYR A 851 19.83 -15.93 -20.91
C TYR A 851 21.31 -16.33 -21.05
N HIS A 852 22.20 -15.53 -20.47
CA HIS A 852 23.60 -15.92 -20.30
C HIS A 852 24.22 -15.42 -18.98
N PHE A 853 24.89 -16.32 -18.25
CA PHE A 853 25.59 -15.98 -17.02
C PHE A 853 26.84 -15.14 -17.30
N PHE A 854 27.06 -14.08 -16.53
CA PHE A 854 28.16 -13.12 -16.76
C PHE A 854 29.57 -13.71 -16.59
N ARG A 855 29.71 -14.87 -15.93
CA ARG A 855 30.97 -15.62 -15.79
C ARG A 855 31.03 -16.89 -16.66
N GLY A 856 30.20 -17.01 -17.70
CA GLY A 856 30.26 -18.17 -18.61
C GLY A 856 31.68 -18.40 -19.16
N ASP A 857 32.10 -19.67 -19.23
CA ASP A 857 33.46 -20.06 -19.62
C ASP A 857 33.78 -19.71 -21.09
N ASP A 858 32.75 -19.61 -21.93
CA ASP A 858 32.81 -19.15 -23.32
C ASP A 858 33.14 -17.65 -23.42
N TYR A 859 32.57 -16.82 -22.54
CA TYR A 859 32.86 -15.38 -22.45
C TYR A 859 34.32 -15.08 -22.06
N ASP A 860 35.01 -16.02 -21.42
CA ASP A 860 36.43 -15.87 -21.05
C ASP A 860 37.36 -15.96 -22.26
N ASN A 861 36.93 -16.65 -23.32
CA ASN A 861 37.73 -16.90 -24.52
C ASN A 861 37.39 -15.98 -25.70
N ASP A 862 36.31 -15.21 -25.60
CA ASP A 862 35.85 -14.30 -26.65
C ASP A 862 36.24 -12.84 -26.33
N PRO A 863 37.02 -12.18 -27.22
CA PRO A 863 37.40 -10.77 -27.05
C PRO A 863 36.24 -9.77 -26.93
N VAL A 864 35.04 -10.11 -27.42
CA VAL A 864 33.83 -9.28 -27.28
C VAL A 864 33.45 -9.11 -25.81
N TYR A 865 33.60 -10.17 -25.01
CA TYR A 865 33.21 -10.19 -23.60
C TYR A 865 34.39 -9.90 -22.65
N LYS A 866 35.40 -9.15 -23.12
CA LYS A 866 36.58 -8.76 -22.34
C LYS A 866 36.28 -7.77 -21.19
N ASN A 867 35.11 -7.11 -21.20
CA ASN A 867 34.72 -6.10 -20.21
C ASN A 867 33.37 -6.42 -19.54
N THR A 868 33.06 -5.73 -18.43
CA THR A 868 31.88 -6.03 -17.60
C THR A 868 30.59 -5.78 -18.38
N LEU A 869 30.51 -4.69 -19.16
CA LEU A 869 29.28 -4.28 -19.84
C LEU A 869 28.77 -5.39 -20.78
N MET A 870 29.65 -5.94 -21.61
CA MET A 870 29.27 -6.97 -22.57
C MET A 870 28.87 -8.27 -21.87
N ARG A 871 29.46 -8.60 -20.72
CA ARG A 871 29.14 -9.81 -19.95
C ARG A 871 27.73 -9.79 -19.35
N TYR A 872 27.22 -8.61 -18.99
CA TYR A 872 25.87 -8.46 -18.47
C TYR A 872 24.81 -8.27 -19.56
N SER A 873 25.18 -8.22 -20.85
CA SER A 873 24.27 -7.92 -21.97
C SER A 873 23.06 -8.84 -22.10
N LYS A 874 23.19 -10.11 -21.67
CA LYS A 874 22.13 -11.13 -21.70
C LYS A 874 21.77 -11.66 -20.31
N TYR A 875 22.25 -11.03 -19.24
CA TYR A 875 22.03 -11.53 -17.87
C TYR A 875 20.58 -11.35 -17.39
N ASN A 876 19.83 -10.44 -18.01
CA ASN A 876 18.44 -10.15 -17.64
C ASN A 876 17.39 -10.88 -18.48
N ASN A 877 17.84 -11.67 -19.45
CA ASN A 877 17.00 -12.45 -20.36
C ASN A 877 16.36 -13.65 -19.62
N MET A 878 15.31 -14.23 -20.22
CA MET A 878 14.38 -15.11 -19.51
C MET A 878 14.63 -16.59 -19.79
N GLU A 879 14.70 -17.01 -21.06
CA GLU A 879 14.90 -18.41 -21.42
C GLU A 879 16.22 -18.94 -20.86
N GLY A 880 16.14 -19.96 -19.99
CA GLY A 880 17.28 -20.62 -19.37
C GLY A 880 17.89 -19.89 -18.17
N ASN A 881 17.19 -18.92 -17.57
CA ASN A 881 17.70 -18.15 -16.43
C ASN A 881 17.62 -18.89 -15.08
N SER A 882 16.97 -20.05 -15.05
CA SER A 882 16.70 -20.85 -13.87
C SER A 882 17.17 -22.31 -14.00
N PRO A 883 18.44 -22.57 -14.40
CA PRO A 883 18.94 -23.92 -14.64
C PRO A 883 19.00 -24.77 -13.36
N THR A 884 18.71 -26.06 -13.51
CA THR A 884 18.91 -27.07 -12.45
C THR A 884 20.39 -27.35 -12.19
N GLU A 885 20.68 -28.07 -11.10
CA GLU A 885 22.03 -28.51 -10.77
C GLU A 885 22.68 -29.37 -11.85
N GLU A 886 21.90 -30.21 -12.53
CA GLU A 886 22.40 -31.03 -13.63
C GLU A 886 22.71 -30.17 -14.86
N GLN A 887 21.87 -29.17 -15.15
CA GLN A 887 22.07 -28.23 -16.25
C GLN A 887 23.33 -27.38 -16.05
N TYR A 888 23.46 -26.68 -14.91
CA TYR A 888 24.62 -25.78 -14.74
C TYR A 888 25.96 -26.51 -14.68
N LYS A 889 26.01 -27.76 -14.18
CA LYS A 889 27.23 -28.59 -14.23
C LYS A 889 27.71 -28.90 -15.65
N SER A 890 26.80 -28.88 -16.62
CA SER A 890 27.14 -29.04 -18.03
C SER A 890 27.46 -27.72 -18.74
N GLN A 891 26.93 -26.60 -18.22
CA GLN A 891 27.13 -25.26 -18.78
C GLN A 891 28.49 -24.65 -18.42
N ASN A 892 29.05 -24.99 -17.26
CA ASN A 892 30.37 -24.47 -16.85
C ASN A 892 31.26 -25.55 -16.22
N SER A 893 32.55 -25.47 -16.50
CA SER A 893 33.58 -26.41 -16.04
C SER A 893 33.79 -26.40 -14.52
N GLY A 894 33.45 -25.30 -13.86
CA GLY A 894 33.56 -25.14 -12.41
C GLY A 894 32.41 -25.73 -11.61
N GLY A 895 31.32 -26.15 -12.27
CA GLY A 895 30.09 -26.65 -11.64
C GLY A 895 29.43 -25.65 -10.67
N TYR A 896 29.67 -24.35 -10.81
CA TYR A 896 29.05 -23.33 -9.97
C TYR A 896 27.64 -22.98 -10.50
N PRO A 897 26.70 -22.55 -9.62
CA PRO A 897 25.37 -22.12 -10.05
C PRO A 897 25.44 -20.95 -11.03
N THR A 898 24.72 -21.06 -12.15
CA THR A 898 24.65 -20.06 -13.23
C THR A 898 23.29 -19.38 -13.33
N GLY A 899 22.31 -19.75 -12.50
CA GLY A 899 20.97 -19.17 -12.55
C GLY A 899 20.90 -17.76 -11.96
N ALA A 900 20.12 -16.89 -12.60
CA ALA A 900 19.75 -15.59 -12.07
C ALA A 900 18.60 -15.70 -11.04
N THR A 901 17.74 -16.71 -11.20
CA THR A 901 16.61 -16.99 -10.32
C THR A 901 16.38 -18.50 -10.19
N THR A 902 15.50 -18.89 -9.28
CA THR A 902 14.99 -20.26 -9.13
C THR A 902 13.46 -20.32 -9.28
N ILE A 903 12.84 -19.15 -9.43
CA ILE A 903 11.39 -18.92 -9.53
C ILE A 903 11.08 -18.67 -11.01
N PRO A 904 9.99 -19.25 -11.55
CA PRO A 904 9.61 -19.05 -12.94
C PRO A 904 9.29 -17.59 -13.26
N ASN A 905 9.53 -17.20 -14.50
CA ASN A 905 9.04 -15.94 -15.03
C ASN A 905 7.51 -15.98 -15.14
N ILE A 906 6.87 -14.90 -14.68
CA ILE A 906 5.42 -14.75 -14.62
C ILE A 906 5.04 -13.27 -14.78
N GLU A 907 3.97 -13.00 -15.51
CA GLU A 907 3.33 -11.68 -15.65
C GLU A 907 2.40 -11.37 -14.47
N ASP A 908 2.95 -11.50 -13.26
CA ASP A 908 2.34 -11.18 -11.95
C ASP A 908 3.48 -10.70 -11.04
N ILE A 909 3.88 -9.45 -11.22
CA ILE A 909 5.03 -8.85 -10.53
C ILE A 909 4.68 -8.58 -9.08
N ASN A 910 3.45 -8.14 -8.80
CA ASN A 910 3.02 -7.85 -7.43
C ASN A 910 2.61 -9.10 -6.63
N ARG A 911 2.46 -10.26 -7.27
CA ARG A 911 2.17 -11.57 -6.67
C ARG A 911 0.77 -11.67 -6.08
N ASP A 912 -0.22 -11.14 -6.80
CA ASP A 912 -1.62 -11.20 -6.38
C ASP A 912 -2.44 -12.27 -7.12
N ASN A 913 -1.76 -13.09 -7.95
CA ASN A 913 -2.29 -14.15 -8.82
C ASN A 913 -3.27 -13.64 -9.88
N THR A 914 -3.19 -12.36 -10.25
CA THR A 914 -3.96 -11.77 -11.34
C THR A 914 -3.06 -10.99 -12.30
N LEU A 915 -3.54 -10.77 -13.52
CA LEU A 915 -2.85 -9.92 -14.49
C LEU A 915 -3.44 -8.51 -14.37
N SER A 916 -2.64 -7.55 -13.92
CA SER A 916 -3.04 -6.15 -13.97
C SER A 916 -2.71 -5.54 -15.34
N GLU A 917 -3.72 -5.25 -16.15
CA GLU A 917 -3.55 -4.54 -17.44
C GLU A 917 -3.68 -3.00 -17.32
N THR A 918 -3.92 -2.50 -16.11
CA THR A 918 -4.23 -1.09 -15.84
C THR A 918 -2.99 -0.19 -16.02
N GLU A 919 -3.14 0.88 -16.79
CA GLU A 919 -2.12 1.92 -16.97
C GLU A 919 -2.64 3.29 -16.52
N ASN A 920 -2.29 3.69 -15.29
CA ASN A 920 -2.50 5.04 -14.81
C ASN A 920 -1.34 5.47 -13.89
N TYR A 921 -0.63 6.52 -14.24
CA TYR A 921 0.64 6.86 -13.57
C TYR A 921 1.02 8.32 -13.79
N TYR A 922 1.86 8.82 -12.90
CA TYR A 922 2.59 10.07 -13.05
C TYR A 922 3.91 9.80 -13.76
N GLN A 923 4.24 10.60 -14.76
CA GLN A 923 5.49 10.52 -15.51
C GLN A 923 6.43 11.66 -15.14
N TYR A 924 7.69 11.31 -14.87
CA TYR A 924 8.78 12.24 -14.65
C TYR A 924 9.84 12.02 -15.73
N ARG A 925 10.39 13.11 -16.25
CA ARG A 925 11.39 13.09 -17.32
C ARG A 925 12.67 13.75 -16.86
N VAL A 926 13.77 13.00 -16.94
CA VAL A 926 15.13 13.45 -16.66
C VAL A 926 15.91 13.47 -17.97
N LYS A 927 16.43 14.62 -18.35
CA LYS A 927 17.26 14.77 -19.55
C LYS A 927 18.66 14.25 -19.28
N ILE A 928 19.18 13.44 -20.19
CA ILE A 928 20.50 12.83 -20.08
C ILE A 928 21.31 13.22 -21.32
N SER A 929 22.17 14.20 -21.14
CA SER A 929 23.17 14.62 -22.13
C SER A 929 24.35 15.23 -21.39
N LYS A 930 25.51 15.34 -22.05
CA LYS A 930 26.68 16.03 -21.49
C LYS A 930 26.40 17.50 -21.14
N GLN A 931 25.42 18.12 -21.79
CA GLN A 931 25.02 19.50 -21.54
C GLN A 931 24.07 19.62 -20.35
N ASP A 932 23.21 18.62 -20.12
CA ASP A 932 22.26 18.61 -18.99
C ASP A 932 22.93 18.11 -17.70
N LEU A 933 23.88 17.17 -17.80
CA LEU A 933 24.69 16.64 -16.69
C LEU A 933 25.98 17.46 -16.53
N ASP A 934 25.83 18.68 -16.02
CA ASP A 934 26.94 19.59 -15.72
C ASP A 934 26.73 20.23 -14.34
N PRO A 935 27.78 20.42 -13.51
CA PRO A 935 27.65 21.06 -12.20
C PRO A 935 27.06 22.47 -12.24
N SER A 936 27.13 23.17 -13.38
CA SER A 936 26.50 24.48 -13.58
C SER A 936 24.96 24.41 -13.71
N ASN A 937 24.40 23.22 -13.93
CA ASN A 937 22.95 23.00 -14.01
C ASN A 937 22.31 22.63 -12.67
N VAL A 938 23.03 22.67 -11.54
CA VAL A 938 22.42 22.50 -10.21
C VAL A 938 21.27 23.50 -10.05
N GLY A 939 20.09 22.99 -9.71
CA GLY A 939 18.82 23.72 -9.67
C GLY A 939 17.90 23.47 -10.88
N ASN A 940 18.39 22.85 -11.96
CA ASN A 940 17.63 22.42 -13.12
C ASN A 940 17.67 20.90 -13.28
N ASN A 941 16.76 20.33 -14.08
CA ASN A 941 16.72 18.90 -14.39
C ASN A 941 16.71 17.99 -13.13
N PHE A 942 16.15 18.50 -12.02
CA PHE A 942 16.12 17.86 -10.70
C PHE A 942 17.49 17.62 -10.03
N ILE A 943 18.57 18.24 -10.53
CA ILE A 943 19.90 18.16 -9.91
C ILE A 943 19.95 19.13 -8.73
N VAL A 944 20.19 18.63 -7.52
CA VAL A 944 20.29 19.46 -6.30
C VAL A 944 21.71 19.63 -5.79
N ASN A 945 22.62 18.75 -6.19
CA ASN A 945 24.02 18.81 -5.82
C ASN A 945 24.89 18.12 -6.88
N ALA A 946 26.14 18.54 -6.98
CA ALA A 946 27.14 17.89 -7.80
C ALA A 946 28.52 18.05 -7.18
N PHE A 947 29.36 17.02 -7.23
CA PHE A 947 30.75 17.14 -6.83
C PHE A 947 31.68 16.31 -7.71
N GLU A 948 32.95 16.70 -7.72
CA GLU A 948 34.03 16.01 -8.40
C GLU A 948 35.02 15.44 -7.37
N GLY A 949 35.40 14.19 -7.54
CA GLY A 949 36.33 13.47 -6.69
C GLY A 949 37.32 12.65 -7.48
N VAL A 950 38.25 12.00 -6.77
CA VAL A 950 39.24 11.08 -7.34
C VAL A 950 39.09 9.72 -6.68
N ALA A 951 38.75 8.71 -7.49
CA ALA A 951 38.77 7.32 -7.07
C ALA A 951 40.15 6.71 -7.31
N ASP A 952 40.60 5.86 -6.39
CA ASP A 952 41.85 5.10 -6.51
C ASP A 952 41.51 3.60 -6.59
N VAL A 953 41.80 3.00 -7.74
CA VAL A 953 41.64 1.56 -8.00
C VAL A 953 43.02 0.95 -8.15
N GLU A 954 43.57 0.40 -7.07
CA GLU A 954 44.88 -0.26 -7.04
C GLU A 954 46.03 0.58 -7.64
N GLY A 955 46.03 1.89 -7.36
CA GLY A 955 47.01 2.86 -7.85
C GLY A 955 46.63 3.55 -9.17
N ILE A 956 45.53 3.14 -9.81
CA ILE A 956 44.96 3.82 -10.98
C ILE A 956 43.98 4.88 -10.48
N LYS A 957 44.32 6.16 -10.68
CA LYS A 957 43.47 7.28 -10.29
C LYS A 957 42.50 7.62 -11.39
N LYS A 958 41.22 7.73 -11.04
CA LYS A 958 40.12 8.10 -11.96
C LYS A 958 39.41 9.34 -11.44
N THR A 959 39.16 10.30 -12.33
CA THR A 959 38.29 11.44 -12.02
C THR A 959 36.84 10.97 -12.07
N VAL A 960 36.05 11.37 -11.09
CA VAL A 960 34.65 10.94 -10.94
C VAL A 960 33.80 12.15 -10.60
N LYS A 961 32.69 12.29 -11.30
CA LYS A 961 31.66 13.28 -10.99
C LYS A 961 30.39 12.57 -10.59
N TRP A 962 29.75 13.08 -9.54
CA TRP A 962 28.49 12.58 -9.01
C TRP A 962 27.47 13.70 -9.00
N TYR A 963 26.25 13.40 -9.48
CA TYR A 963 25.11 14.31 -9.50
C TYR A 963 24.01 13.76 -8.60
N GLN A 964 23.55 14.55 -7.64
CA GLN A 964 22.41 14.18 -6.81
C GLN A 964 21.12 14.63 -7.48
N PHE A 965 20.28 13.66 -7.83
CA PHE A 965 18.93 13.89 -8.30
C PHE A 965 17.95 13.80 -7.14
N LYS A 966 17.03 14.76 -7.09
CA LYS A 966 15.91 14.77 -6.15
C LYS A 966 14.66 15.22 -6.90
N ILE A 967 13.84 14.25 -7.29
CA ILE A 967 12.65 14.45 -8.12
C ILE A 967 11.44 14.54 -7.19
N PRO A 968 10.80 15.72 -7.01
CA PRO A 968 9.60 15.83 -6.20
C PRO A 968 8.45 15.11 -6.88
N ILE A 969 7.75 14.21 -6.17
CA ILE A 969 6.64 13.46 -6.76
C ILE A 969 5.48 14.36 -7.19
N THR A 970 5.38 15.56 -6.63
CA THR A 970 4.34 16.53 -7.02
C THR A 970 4.63 17.26 -8.34
N GLN A 971 5.87 17.20 -8.85
CA GLN A 971 6.30 17.88 -10.07
C GLN A 971 6.41 16.89 -11.26
N PHE A 972 5.30 16.26 -11.61
CA PHE A 972 5.21 15.36 -12.76
C PHE A 972 4.99 16.12 -14.08
N GLU A 973 5.48 15.56 -15.18
CA GLU A 973 5.28 16.11 -16.54
C GLU A 973 3.84 15.86 -17.02
N ASN A 974 3.35 14.63 -16.84
CA ASN A 974 2.03 14.20 -17.28
C ASN A 974 1.41 13.22 -16.27
N ALA A 975 0.08 13.26 -16.14
CA ALA A 975 -0.71 12.25 -15.47
C ALA A 975 -1.48 11.43 -16.52
N VAL A 976 -1.18 10.14 -16.64
CA VAL A 976 -1.75 9.23 -17.63
C VAL A 976 -2.84 8.39 -16.98
N GLY A 977 -3.92 8.09 -17.71
CA GLY A 977 -4.95 7.12 -17.27
C GLY A 977 -5.88 7.60 -16.14
N GLY A 978 -5.99 8.92 -15.91
CA GLY A 978 -6.93 9.48 -14.92
C GLY A 978 -6.52 9.26 -13.45
N ILE A 979 -5.23 9.02 -13.18
CA ILE A 979 -4.71 8.94 -11.81
C ILE A 979 -4.90 10.27 -11.06
N GLU A 980 -5.34 10.19 -9.80
CA GLU A 980 -5.52 11.35 -8.93
C GLU A 980 -4.98 11.07 -7.52
N GLY A 981 -4.13 11.97 -7.04
CA GLY A 981 -3.45 11.81 -5.77
C GLY A 981 -2.40 10.69 -5.79
N PHE A 982 -1.70 10.54 -4.67
CA PHE A 982 -0.64 9.54 -4.50
C PHE A 982 -1.04 8.47 -3.47
N ASN A 983 -2.32 8.11 -3.42
CA ASN A 983 -2.88 7.15 -2.46
C ASN A 983 -2.78 5.68 -2.93
N SER A 984 -2.48 5.47 -4.22
CA SER A 984 -2.44 4.14 -4.85
C SER A 984 -1.35 4.03 -5.93
N ILE A 985 -0.09 4.05 -5.49
CA ILE A 985 1.12 3.92 -6.32
C ILE A 985 1.70 2.52 -6.16
N ARG A 986 1.32 1.57 -7.03
CA ARG A 986 1.72 0.15 -6.91
C ARG A 986 3.07 -0.18 -7.56
N PHE A 987 3.42 0.52 -8.63
CA PHE A 987 4.57 0.20 -9.46
C PHE A 987 5.44 1.44 -9.71
N MET A 988 6.72 1.15 -9.90
CA MET A 988 7.68 2.07 -10.49
C MET A 988 8.16 1.46 -11.80
N ARG A 989 8.03 2.19 -12.91
CA ARG A 989 8.61 1.83 -14.21
C ARG A 989 9.69 2.84 -14.59
N VAL A 990 10.85 2.36 -15.00
CA VAL A 990 11.97 3.19 -15.47
C VAL A 990 12.28 2.80 -16.91
N TYR A 991 12.31 3.76 -17.82
CA TYR A 991 12.63 3.49 -19.22
C TYR A 991 13.46 4.61 -19.85
N MET A 992 14.18 4.28 -20.91
CA MET A 992 15.03 5.20 -21.66
C MET A 992 14.58 5.26 -23.13
N LYS A 993 14.60 6.46 -23.72
CA LYS A 993 14.23 6.72 -25.13
C LYS A 993 14.97 7.95 -25.65
N GLY A 994 15.17 8.05 -26.95
CA GLY A 994 15.75 9.24 -27.61
C GLY A 994 17.26 9.18 -27.86
N PHE A 995 17.96 8.17 -27.33
CA PHE A 995 19.40 8.00 -27.55
C PHE A 995 19.70 7.42 -28.93
N ASP A 996 20.77 7.91 -29.54
CA ASP A 996 21.31 7.42 -30.82
C ASP A 996 22.50 6.46 -30.65
N ARG A 997 23.07 6.36 -29.44
CA ARG A 997 24.20 5.51 -29.08
C ARG A 997 24.03 4.89 -27.69
N PRO A 998 24.80 3.85 -27.34
CA PRO A 998 24.73 3.24 -26.02
C PRO A 998 25.02 4.20 -24.86
N VAL A 999 24.31 4.03 -23.76
CA VAL A 999 24.48 4.82 -22.52
C VAL A 999 24.36 3.92 -21.30
N VAL A 1000 25.21 4.14 -20.30
CA VAL A 1000 25.20 3.39 -19.03
C VAL A 1000 25.05 4.36 -17.87
N LEU A 1001 23.95 4.24 -17.13
CA LEU A 1001 23.64 5.05 -15.95
C LEU A 1001 23.93 4.26 -14.69
N ARG A 1002 24.82 4.80 -13.84
CA ARG A 1002 25.22 4.15 -12.58
C ARG A 1002 24.64 4.92 -11.40
N MET A 1003 23.63 4.35 -10.75
CA MET A 1003 22.85 5.02 -9.70
C MET A 1003 23.14 4.46 -8.31
N ALA A 1004 23.78 5.26 -7.46
CA ALA A 1004 23.92 4.99 -6.05
C ALA A 1004 22.72 5.55 -5.27
N ARG A 1005 22.36 4.91 -4.14
CA ARG A 1005 21.28 5.38 -3.24
C ARG A 1005 19.96 5.72 -3.97
N PHE A 1006 19.52 4.85 -4.88
CA PHE A 1006 18.22 5.00 -5.54
C PHE A 1006 17.11 4.63 -4.56
N GLU A 1007 16.45 5.64 -4.02
CA GLU A 1007 15.64 5.55 -2.81
C GLU A 1007 14.39 6.45 -2.93
N LEU A 1008 13.28 6.03 -2.30
CA LEU A 1008 12.14 6.90 -2.02
C LEU A 1008 12.34 7.57 -0.67
N VAL A 1009 12.23 8.89 -0.64
CA VAL A 1009 12.43 9.69 0.57
C VAL A 1009 11.08 9.98 1.22
N ARG A 1010 10.90 9.47 2.43
CA ARG A 1010 9.78 9.76 3.31
C ARG A 1010 10.21 10.77 4.37
N SER A 1011 9.35 11.73 4.66
CA SER A 1011 9.50 12.67 5.77
C SER A 1011 8.39 12.44 6.82
N ASP A 1012 8.69 12.59 8.10
CA ASP A 1012 7.65 12.66 9.14
C ASP A 1012 7.03 14.08 9.23
N TRP A 1013 7.72 15.07 8.69
CA TRP A 1013 7.24 16.44 8.57
C TRP A 1013 6.53 16.66 7.23
N ARG A 1014 5.34 17.29 7.28
CA ARG A 1014 4.52 17.58 6.10
C ARG A 1014 4.53 19.08 5.81
N ARG A 1015 4.57 19.42 4.52
CA ARG A 1015 4.42 20.80 4.05
C ARG A 1015 3.02 21.34 4.37
N TYR A 1016 2.95 22.57 4.87
CA TYR A 1016 1.69 23.29 5.04
C TYR A 1016 1.38 24.07 3.76
N LEU A 1017 0.28 23.74 3.09
CA LEU A 1017 -0.04 24.23 1.74
C LEU A 1017 -0.97 25.45 1.73
N PHE A 1018 -1.36 25.99 2.88
CA PHE A 1018 -2.32 27.09 2.99
C PHE A 1018 -1.65 28.42 3.33
N ASP A 1019 -2.31 29.53 2.95
CA ASP A 1019 -1.82 30.89 3.18
C ASP A 1019 -1.72 31.21 4.70
N LEU A 1020 -0.61 31.83 5.10
CA LEU A 1020 -0.29 32.21 6.48
C LEU A 1020 -0.55 33.71 6.77
N THR A 1021 -0.89 34.53 5.76
CA THR A 1021 -0.92 36.00 5.88
C THR A 1021 -2.12 36.55 6.65
N LYS A 1022 -3.22 35.79 6.78
CA LYS A 1022 -4.35 36.14 7.65
C LYS A 1022 -4.93 34.88 8.32
N PRO A 1023 -5.46 34.97 9.54
CA PRO A 1023 -6.20 33.85 10.14
C PRO A 1023 -7.49 33.57 9.35
N GLY A 1024 -7.70 32.35 8.85
CA GLY A 1024 -8.94 31.94 8.15
C GLY A 1024 -8.74 30.81 7.13
N GLU A 1025 -9.83 30.30 6.56
CA GLU A 1025 -9.81 29.29 5.48
C GLU A 1025 -9.40 29.94 4.15
N PHE A 1026 -8.46 29.31 3.46
CA PHE A 1026 -8.12 29.62 2.07
C PHE A 1026 -8.27 28.35 1.24
N LEU A 1027 -8.71 28.49 -0.01
CA LEU A 1027 -8.49 27.46 -1.00
C LEU A 1027 -6.97 27.29 -1.14
N ALA A 1028 -6.47 26.06 -1.04
CA ALA A 1028 -5.07 25.77 -1.29
C ALA A 1028 -4.70 26.36 -2.66
N ASN A 1029 -3.89 27.40 -2.65
CA ASN A 1029 -3.38 28.01 -3.86
C ASN A 1029 -1.93 27.56 -3.92
N ASP A 1030 -1.73 26.34 -4.41
CA ASP A 1030 -0.40 25.85 -4.76
C ASP A 1030 -0.01 26.60 -6.04
N ASP A 1031 0.35 27.88 -5.88
CA ASP A 1031 0.91 28.64 -6.98
C ASP A 1031 2.24 27.97 -7.29
N ASN A 1032 2.25 27.14 -8.33
CA ASN A 1032 3.39 26.35 -8.83
C ASN A 1032 4.64 27.19 -9.14
N THR A 1033 4.60 28.51 -8.91
CA THR A 1033 5.73 29.43 -9.01
C THR A 1033 6.71 29.34 -7.85
N THR A 1034 6.33 28.77 -6.69
CA THR A 1034 7.21 28.72 -5.50
C THR A 1034 7.69 27.29 -5.22
N ALA A 1035 8.97 27.03 -5.43
CA ALA A 1035 9.60 25.76 -5.03
C ALA A 1035 9.85 25.75 -3.51
N PHE A 1036 9.12 24.91 -2.77
CA PHE A 1036 9.31 24.69 -1.33
C PHE A 1036 9.67 23.21 -1.05
N ASP A 1037 10.86 22.99 -0.49
CA ASP A 1037 11.45 21.67 -0.23
C ASP A 1037 11.67 21.49 1.29
N VAL A 1038 11.35 20.28 1.78
CA VAL A 1038 11.67 19.82 3.14
C VAL A 1038 12.76 18.75 3.03
N SER A 1039 13.90 18.99 3.67
CA SER A 1039 15.00 18.04 3.74
C SER A 1039 15.63 18.03 5.12
N ALA A 1040 16.25 16.91 5.49
CA ALA A 1040 17.09 16.80 6.67
C ALA A 1040 18.54 16.83 6.20
N VAL A 1041 19.28 17.80 6.72
CA VAL A 1041 20.71 17.93 6.45
C VAL A 1041 21.46 17.05 7.43
N SER A 1042 22.20 16.07 6.91
CA SER A 1042 23.04 15.18 7.69
C SER A 1042 24.50 15.62 7.58
N VAL A 1043 25.19 15.71 8.73
CA VAL A 1043 26.65 15.96 8.76
C VAL A 1043 27.42 14.86 8.04
N GLN A 1044 26.89 13.64 8.00
CA GLN A 1044 27.57 12.50 7.39
C GLN A 1044 27.39 12.43 5.87
N GLU A 1045 26.30 12.99 5.35
CA GLU A 1045 25.92 12.86 3.94
C GLU A 1045 26.02 14.18 3.16
N ASN A 1046 25.90 15.31 3.83
CA ASN A 1046 25.92 16.65 3.24
C ASN A 1046 27.06 17.55 3.75
N GLY A 1047 27.88 17.05 4.69
CA GLY A 1047 28.90 17.81 5.40
C GLY A 1047 30.30 17.77 4.80
#